data_AF-A0AAY4D8E7-F1
#
_entry.id   AF-A0AAY4D8E7-F1
#
_cell.length_a   1.000
_cell.length_b   1.000
_cell.length_c   1.000
_cell.angle_alpha   90.00
_cell.angle_beta   90.00
_cell.angle_gamma   90.00
#
_symmetry.space_group_name_H-M   'P 1'
#
loop_
_entity.id
_entity.type
_entity.pdbx_description
1 polymer ?
#
loop_
_entity_poly.entity_id
_entity_poly.type
_entity_poly.pdbx_seq_one_letter_code
_entity_poly.pdbx_strand_id
1 'polypeptide(L)'
;MDSLYVSSHPDDFKSLLALVASEFCPSPPRVITEEPPKQLAKSRPALVIGGSEAAVLTGPSAVAWYLAWQGKRTGAGAQQESQVWQWLSFAENEVIPISCSVVFPLLGLVGLQQTSRAELIRVLKALDKSLEPQTFLVGETLSLADIAVAMAVLLPFKYVSLSDRKSLVNVSRWFVTCVNQPQFLKVLGRISLFYLFAVGPPKTEAQLKKEAKKREKMEKFQQKKQMEEKKKQQQTQTEKKAKPEKKELGVITYSIPTPAGEKKDVISPLPDSYSPQYVEAAWYPWWENQGFFKPEYGRKSLSEPNPRGIFMMCIPPPNVTGSLHLGHALTNAIQDCLTRWHRMRGETTLWNPGCDHAGIATQVVVEKKLMRERGLSRHDLGREKFIEEVWKWKNEKGDRIYHQLKKLGSSLDWERACFTMDPKLSYAVQEAFIRMHEEGVIYRSKRLVNWSCTLNSAISDIEVDKKELNGRTLLPVPGYKEKVEFGVLVSFSYKIEGSDEEVIVATTRIETMLGDTAVAVHPSDPRYQHLKGKTIIHPFCDRKMPVVFDEFVDINFGTGAVKITPAHDHNDYEVGVRHNLAFINILDENGYLINVPPPFLGLKRFDARKAVLQALKDRGQFKEIKDNPMVVPVCSRSKDIVEPLLKPQWYVDCTEMGKQAADAVRDGRLKIIPDHHLKTWFNWMDNIRDWCISRQLWWGHRIPAYFITVDHSSVKPGERAVRRGGKREKNLPQTGWLTFDMPVSDEDVLDTWFSSGIFPLSIFGWPNESEDLNVFYPGTLLETGHDILFFWVARMVMMGLKLTGKLPFREVYLHAVVRDAHGRKMSKSLGNGLHNQLTDSNLDPLEIEKAKQGQKSDYPSGIPECGTDALRFALCAYTSQGRDINLDVNRILGYRHFCNKLWNAVKFAMKALGENFAPLEKSQVGNGAESVSDRWILSRLSAAVVLCASGFEAYDFPGITTAIYNFWLYELCDVYLECVKPVLSRSDGDSDAQSQADVCRQTLYTCLDVGLRLLSPIMPFVTEELFQRLPRRSTKDSPPSISVVDAEMEFVMTVVRTIRSLRADYNLTKTRADCYLQCIDSESTCLVQKYSLQLQTLSYSQAIHAVCGTDAAIPQGCAVAIASDKCTVHLMLKVRRLLVDLFFYLFVI
;
A
#
# COMPACT_ATOMS: atom_id res chain seq x y z
N MET A 1 -49.95 -5.17 11.71
CA MET A 1 -49.28 -4.08 12.45
C MET A 1 -47.80 -4.42 12.48
N ASP A 2 -46.95 -3.47 12.11
CA ASP A 2 -45.51 -3.70 11.97
C ASP A 2 -44.89 -4.01 13.35
N SER A 3 -43.90 -4.88 13.39
CA SER A 3 -43.22 -5.31 14.61
C SER A 3 -41.71 -5.05 14.52
N LEU A 4 -41.18 -4.22 15.41
CA LEU A 4 -39.78 -3.81 15.46
C LEU A 4 -39.04 -4.53 16.59
N TYR A 5 -38.16 -5.45 16.23
CA TYR A 5 -37.31 -6.20 17.15
C TYR A 5 -36.01 -5.44 17.42
N VAL A 6 -35.73 -5.17 18.69
CA VAL A 6 -34.59 -4.35 19.14
C VAL A 6 -33.84 -5.01 20.30
N SER A 7 -32.62 -4.55 20.58
CA SER A 7 -31.88 -4.91 21.79
C SER A 7 -32.57 -4.33 23.03
N SER A 8 -32.54 -5.05 24.15
CA SER A 8 -32.97 -4.53 25.46
C SER A 8 -31.92 -3.64 26.11
N HIS A 9 -30.71 -3.54 25.56
CA HIS A 9 -29.63 -2.73 26.11
C HIS A 9 -29.90 -1.23 25.87
N PRO A 10 -29.93 -0.39 26.93
CA PRO A 10 -30.36 1.01 26.83
C PRO A 10 -29.41 1.91 26.02
N ASP A 11 -28.17 1.47 25.82
CA ASP A 11 -27.13 2.17 25.07
C ASP A 11 -26.79 1.51 23.71
N ASP A 12 -27.61 0.55 23.22
CA ASP A 12 -27.40 -0.05 21.90
C ASP A 12 -27.80 0.93 20.77
N PHE A 13 -26.82 1.71 20.29
CA PHE A 13 -27.03 2.76 19.29
C PHE A 13 -27.71 2.28 18.00
N LYS A 14 -27.51 1.00 17.61
CA LYS A 14 -28.16 0.41 16.43
C LYS A 14 -29.67 0.31 16.63
N SER A 15 -30.12 -0.15 17.79
CA SER A 15 -31.53 -0.19 18.17
C SER A 15 -32.10 1.21 18.44
N LEU A 16 -31.33 2.09 19.08
CA LEU A 16 -31.77 3.47 19.38
C LEU A 16 -32.06 4.27 18.10
N LEU A 17 -31.26 4.10 17.04
CA LEU A 17 -31.52 4.73 15.74
C LEU A 17 -32.90 4.34 15.19
N ALA A 18 -33.22 3.04 15.19
CA ALA A 18 -34.52 2.55 14.73
C ALA A 18 -35.66 3.02 15.64
N LEU A 19 -35.47 3.02 16.95
CA LEU A 19 -36.48 3.47 17.92
C LEU A 19 -36.79 4.96 17.77
N VAL A 20 -35.78 5.82 17.67
CA VAL A 20 -36.00 7.26 17.48
C VAL A 20 -36.64 7.53 16.12
N ALA A 21 -36.21 6.86 15.04
CA ALA A 21 -36.85 6.99 13.74
C ALA A 21 -38.33 6.56 13.76
N SER A 22 -38.66 5.52 14.54
CA SER A 22 -40.04 5.02 14.68
C SER A 22 -41.00 6.05 15.29
N GLU A 23 -40.50 6.93 16.17
CA GLU A 23 -41.30 7.98 16.81
C GLU A 23 -41.70 9.12 15.85
N PHE A 24 -41.08 9.19 14.67
CA PHE A 24 -41.50 10.10 13.61
C PHE A 24 -42.50 9.45 12.64
N CYS A 25 -42.83 8.17 12.81
CA CYS A 25 -43.82 7.48 11.99
C CYS A 25 -45.25 7.88 12.39
N PRO A 26 -46.18 8.06 11.44
CA PRO A 26 -47.59 8.27 11.75
C PRO A 26 -48.24 7.10 12.50
N SER A 27 -47.75 5.88 12.26
CA SER A 27 -48.17 4.66 12.96
C SER A 27 -46.91 3.88 13.38
N PRO A 28 -46.39 4.11 14.60
CA PRO A 28 -45.16 3.46 15.04
C PRO A 28 -45.35 1.93 15.16
N PRO A 29 -44.35 1.13 14.75
CA PRO A 29 -44.38 -0.32 14.91
C PRO A 29 -44.41 -0.72 16.38
N ARG A 30 -44.97 -1.91 16.65
CA ARG A 30 -44.90 -2.53 17.97
C ARG A 30 -43.45 -2.90 18.28
N VAL A 31 -42.87 -2.31 19.33
CA VAL A 31 -41.51 -2.60 19.77
C VAL A 31 -41.47 -3.91 20.56
N ILE A 32 -40.53 -4.79 20.22
CA ILE A 32 -40.32 -6.11 20.84
C ILE A 32 -38.85 -6.22 21.23
N THR A 33 -38.57 -6.51 22.50
CA THR A 33 -37.20 -6.70 23.02
C THR A 33 -36.77 -8.17 23.11
N GLU A 34 -37.74 -9.08 22.93
CA GLU A 34 -37.51 -10.52 22.82
C GLU A 34 -36.74 -10.89 21.53
N GLU A 35 -36.20 -12.11 21.50
CA GLU A 35 -35.52 -12.64 20.31
C GLU A 35 -36.48 -12.68 19.10
N PRO A 36 -36.04 -12.23 17.91
CA PRO A 36 -36.84 -12.42 16.71
C PRO A 36 -36.98 -13.91 16.41
N PRO A 37 -38.14 -14.38 15.89
CA PRO A 37 -38.33 -15.77 15.50
C PRO A 37 -37.19 -16.29 14.61
N LYS A 38 -36.76 -17.55 14.77
CA LYS A 38 -35.58 -18.14 14.09
C LYS A 38 -35.59 -17.99 12.56
N GLN A 39 -36.77 -17.89 11.95
CA GLN A 39 -36.97 -17.69 10.51
C GLN A 39 -36.61 -16.26 10.03
N LEU A 40 -36.45 -15.31 10.95
CA LEU A 40 -36.18 -13.87 10.73
C LEU A 40 -34.72 -13.47 11.00
N ALA A 41 -33.85 -14.41 11.37
CA ALA A 41 -32.58 -14.13 12.05
C ALA A 41 -31.39 -13.87 11.10
N LYS A 42 -30.97 -12.59 11.00
CA LYS A 42 -29.58 -12.22 10.67
C LYS A 42 -28.99 -11.07 11.52
N SER A 43 -29.78 -10.16 12.11
CA SER A 43 -29.29 -9.13 13.06
C SER A 43 -30.43 -8.30 13.66
N ARG A 44 -30.22 -7.68 14.84
CA ARG A 44 -31.08 -6.60 15.39
C ARG A 44 -30.46 -5.23 15.05
N PRO A 45 -31.25 -4.18 14.76
CA PRO A 45 -32.71 -4.16 14.71
C PRO A 45 -33.28 -4.85 13.47
N ALA A 46 -34.50 -5.40 13.60
CA ALA A 46 -35.25 -6.00 12.50
C ALA A 46 -36.72 -5.55 12.54
N LEU A 47 -37.27 -5.17 11.38
CA LEU A 47 -38.66 -4.73 11.24
C LEU A 47 -39.44 -5.72 10.38
N VAL A 48 -40.54 -6.25 10.93
CA VAL A 48 -41.51 -7.08 10.22
C VAL A 48 -42.68 -6.20 9.81
N ILE A 49 -42.90 -6.05 8.50
CA ILE A 49 -43.96 -5.20 7.94
C ILE A 49 -45.24 -6.03 7.78
N GLY A 50 -46.37 -5.54 8.28
CA GLY A 50 -47.65 -6.26 8.27
C GLY A 50 -48.39 -6.17 6.93
N GLY A 51 -48.58 -7.30 6.24
CA GLY A 51 -49.32 -7.44 4.98
C GLY A 51 -49.46 -8.92 4.57
N SER A 52 -50.15 -9.20 3.45
CA SER A 52 -50.42 -10.57 2.95
C SER A 52 -49.16 -11.38 2.57
N GLU A 53 -48.02 -10.70 2.44
CA GLU A 53 -46.68 -11.29 2.39
C GLU A 53 -45.81 -10.53 3.41
N ALA A 54 -45.39 -11.19 4.49
CA ALA A 54 -44.61 -10.53 5.54
C ALA A 54 -43.18 -10.25 5.07
N ALA A 55 -42.90 -9.01 4.66
CA ALA A 55 -41.55 -8.54 4.31
C ALA A 55 -40.76 -8.17 5.57
N VAL A 56 -39.45 -8.44 5.55
CA VAL A 56 -38.57 -8.30 6.71
C VAL A 56 -37.39 -7.42 6.33
N LEU A 57 -37.23 -6.30 7.03
CA LEU A 57 -36.07 -5.42 6.91
C LEU A 57 -35.11 -5.67 8.07
N THR A 58 -33.83 -5.89 7.76
CA THR A 58 -32.78 -6.10 8.77
C THR A 58 -31.67 -5.09 8.61
N GLY A 59 -31.11 -4.64 9.73
CA GLY A 59 -29.98 -3.69 9.75
C GLY A 59 -30.43 -2.27 10.09
N PRO A 60 -29.62 -1.53 10.88
CA PRO A 60 -30.01 -0.26 11.48
C PRO A 60 -30.40 0.81 10.46
N SER A 61 -29.57 1.05 9.42
CA SER A 61 -29.88 2.05 8.40
C SER A 61 -31.07 1.69 7.52
N ALA A 62 -31.22 0.43 7.12
CA ALA A 62 -32.35 0.01 6.28
C ALA A 62 -33.69 0.14 7.02
N VAL A 63 -33.73 -0.30 8.29
CA VAL A 63 -34.91 -0.17 9.15
C VAL A 63 -35.21 1.30 9.43
N ALA A 64 -34.21 2.10 9.80
CA ALA A 64 -34.40 3.51 10.11
C ALA A 64 -34.78 4.34 8.87
N TRP A 65 -34.25 4.00 7.68
CA TRP A 65 -34.66 4.60 6.41
C TRP A 65 -36.14 4.39 6.14
N TYR A 66 -36.62 3.15 6.25
CA TYR A 66 -38.02 2.82 6.01
C TYR A 66 -38.95 3.58 6.98
N LEU A 67 -38.62 3.61 8.27
CA LEU A 67 -39.39 4.32 9.30
C LEU A 67 -39.36 5.84 9.08
N ALA A 68 -38.18 6.40 8.82
CA ALA A 68 -38.03 7.82 8.53
C ALA A 68 -38.76 8.25 7.26
N TRP A 69 -38.79 7.41 6.22
CA TRP A 69 -39.50 7.67 4.98
C TRP A 69 -41.01 7.82 5.22
N GLN A 70 -41.61 6.92 6.02
CA GLN A 70 -43.02 7.05 6.44
C GLN A 70 -43.29 8.35 7.20
N GLY A 71 -42.32 8.82 7.99
CA GLY A 71 -42.36 10.08 8.71
C GLY A 71 -41.97 11.33 7.90
N LYS A 72 -41.70 11.21 6.59
CA LYS A 72 -41.16 12.27 5.72
C LYS A 72 -39.87 12.91 6.26
N ARG A 73 -38.96 12.09 6.80
CA ARG A 73 -37.67 12.49 7.38
C ARG A 73 -36.45 12.14 6.53
N THR A 74 -36.64 11.63 5.30
CA THR A 74 -35.55 11.29 4.38
C THR A 74 -35.08 12.44 3.49
N GLY A 75 -35.65 13.65 3.65
CA GLY A 75 -35.34 14.83 2.83
C GLY A 75 -36.37 15.09 1.74
N ALA A 76 -36.43 16.33 1.24
CA ALA A 76 -37.30 16.75 0.15
C ALA A 76 -36.58 16.59 -1.21
N GLY A 77 -36.91 15.51 -1.91
CA GLY A 77 -36.39 15.21 -3.25
C GLY A 77 -35.01 14.58 -3.27
N ALA A 78 -34.56 14.19 -4.48
CA ALA A 78 -33.41 13.32 -4.68
C ALA A 78 -32.09 13.87 -4.12
N GLN A 79 -31.89 15.20 -4.14
CA GLN A 79 -30.67 15.82 -3.62
C GLN A 79 -30.58 15.68 -2.09
N GLN A 80 -31.66 15.99 -1.37
CA GLN A 80 -31.67 15.88 0.09
C GLN A 80 -31.66 14.41 0.53
N GLU A 81 -32.35 13.52 -0.20
CA GLU A 81 -32.27 12.07 0.04
C GLU A 81 -30.83 11.54 -0.11
N SER A 82 -30.09 12.02 -1.12
CA SER A 82 -28.68 11.66 -1.30
C SER A 82 -27.80 12.20 -0.17
N GLN A 83 -28.08 13.41 0.33
CA GLN A 83 -27.39 13.97 1.50
C GLN A 83 -27.69 13.19 2.78
N VAL A 84 -28.93 12.71 2.97
CA VAL A 84 -29.28 11.83 4.09
C VAL A 84 -28.48 10.53 4.03
N TRP A 85 -28.35 9.92 2.84
CA TRP A 85 -27.51 8.74 2.65
C TRP A 85 -26.03 9.01 2.93
N GLN A 86 -25.51 10.17 2.52
CA GLN A 86 -24.14 10.58 2.84
C GLN A 86 -23.92 10.62 4.37
N TRP A 87 -24.86 11.19 5.13
CA TRP A 87 -24.73 11.28 6.59
C TRP A 87 -24.98 9.96 7.31
N LEU A 88 -25.85 9.08 6.80
CA LEU A 88 -25.99 7.70 7.29
C LEU A 88 -24.68 6.93 7.13
N SER A 89 -24.07 7.02 5.94
CA SER A 89 -22.76 6.42 5.66
C SER A 89 -21.68 6.99 6.58
N PHE A 90 -21.66 8.31 6.78
CA PHE A 90 -20.73 8.96 7.71
C PHE A 90 -20.92 8.49 9.16
N ALA A 91 -22.16 8.38 9.63
CA ALA A 91 -22.46 7.88 10.98
C ALA A 91 -21.95 6.43 11.17
N GLU A 92 -22.22 5.55 10.20
CA GLU A 92 -21.86 4.12 10.28
C GLU A 92 -20.36 3.86 10.12
N ASN A 93 -19.72 4.52 9.15
CA ASN A 93 -18.35 4.18 8.74
C ASN A 93 -17.29 5.03 9.45
N GLU A 94 -17.62 6.25 9.86
CA GLU A 94 -16.65 7.17 10.48
C GLU A 94 -16.93 7.33 11.97
N VAL A 95 -18.14 7.76 12.35
CA VAL A 95 -18.43 8.20 13.72
C VAL A 95 -18.57 7.02 14.69
N ILE A 96 -19.37 6.01 14.36
CA ILE A 96 -19.64 4.86 15.25
C ILE A 96 -18.37 4.11 15.67
N PRO A 97 -17.45 3.72 14.74
CA PRO A 97 -16.24 3.00 15.11
C PRO A 97 -15.36 3.80 16.07
N ILE A 98 -15.21 5.10 15.82
CA ILE A 98 -14.39 5.99 16.64
C ILE A 98 -15.05 6.20 18.02
N SER A 99 -16.36 6.47 18.06
CA SER A 99 -17.13 6.57 19.31
C SER A 99 -16.97 5.33 20.18
N CYS A 100 -17.09 4.13 19.61
CA CYS A 100 -16.90 2.87 20.32
C CYS A 100 -15.47 2.71 20.83
N SER A 101 -14.47 3.03 20.00
CA SER A 101 -13.05 2.93 20.36
C SER A 101 -12.63 3.85 21.52
N VAL A 102 -13.35 4.97 21.72
CA VAL A 102 -13.11 5.89 22.85
C VAL A 102 -13.89 5.47 24.09
N VAL A 103 -15.17 5.13 23.93
CA VAL A 103 -16.06 4.92 25.07
C VAL A 103 -15.91 3.51 25.68
N PHE A 104 -15.76 2.47 24.86
CA PHE A 104 -15.71 1.10 25.38
C PHE A 104 -14.52 0.85 26.33
N PRO A 105 -13.32 1.41 26.09
CA PRO A 105 -12.25 1.32 27.08
C PRO A 105 -12.53 2.08 28.38
N LEU A 106 -13.22 3.22 28.31
CA LEU A 106 -13.63 3.98 29.51
C LEU A 106 -14.69 3.24 30.34
N LEU A 107 -15.50 2.41 29.68
CA LEU A 107 -16.47 1.52 30.33
C LEU A 107 -15.86 0.17 30.75
N GLY A 108 -14.55 -0.05 30.52
CA GLY A 108 -13.85 -1.28 30.89
C GLY A 108 -14.18 -2.49 30.01
N LEU A 109 -14.80 -2.28 28.84
CA LEU A 109 -15.23 -3.35 27.93
C LEU A 109 -14.12 -3.80 26.96
N VAL A 110 -13.09 -2.97 26.73
CA VAL A 110 -11.96 -3.22 25.82
C VAL A 110 -10.68 -2.58 26.39
N GLY A 111 -9.48 -3.05 26.02
CA GLY A 111 -8.21 -2.46 26.47
C GLY A 111 -8.02 -0.98 26.05
N LEU A 112 -7.40 -0.17 26.91
CA LEU A 112 -7.18 1.28 26.71
C LEU A 112 -6.29 1.60 25.50
N GLN A 113 -6.84 2.31 24.51
CA GLN A 113 -6.11 2.96 23.42
C GLN A 113 -6.13 4.48 23.59
N GLN A 114 -4.97 5.13 23.72
CA GLN A 114 -4.88 6.59 23.98
C GLN A 114 -5.12 7.48 22.74
N THR A 115 -4.99 6.96 21.52
CA THR A 115 -5.07 7.72 20.25
C THR A 115 -6.50 8.05 19.81
N SER A 116 -7.49 7.25 20.21
CA SER A 116 -8.88 7.36 19.71
C SER A 116 -9.59 8.67 20.08
N ARG A 117 -9.17 9.34 21.16
CA ARG A 117 -9.79 10.60 21.62
C ARG A 117 -9.45 11.79 20.71
N ALA A 118 -8.22 11.87 20.19
CA ALA A 118 -7.83 12.94 19.27
C ALA A 118 -8.58 12.81 17.94
N GLU A 119 -8.76 11.56 17.49
CA GLU A 119 -9.48 11.23 16.27
C GLU A 119 -10.98 11.57 16.38
N LEU A 120 -11.61 11.24 17.51
CA LEU A 120 -12.98 11.67 17.81
C LEU A 120 -13.13 13.20 17.74
N ILE A 121 -12.19 13.95 18.32
CA ILE A 121 -12.21 15.42 18.25
C ILE A 121 -12.05 15.92 16.82
N ARG A 122 -11.20 15.29 16.00
CA ARG A 122 -11.01 15.63 14.58
C ARG A 122 -12.31 15.49 13.79
N VAL A 123 -12.99 14.35 13.94
CA VAL A 123 -14.27 14.07 13.28
C VAL A 123 -15.37 15.04 13.77
N LEU A 124 -15.44 15.30 15.07
CA LEU A 124 -16.39 16.26 15.62
C LEU A 124 -16.12 17.69 15.16
N LYS A 125 -14.86 18.10 14.91
CA LYS A 125 -14.54 19.42 14.33
C LYS A 125 -14.99 19.54 12.87
N ALA A 126 -14.88 18.47 12.09
CA ALA A 126 -15.41 18.47 10.72
C ALA A 126 -16.94 18.61 10.73
N LEU A 127 -17.61 17.87 11.61
CA LEU A 127 -19.05 18.00 11.82
C LEU A 127 -19.44 19.39 12.32
N ASP A 128 -18.64 20.01 13.21
CA ASP A 128 -18.87 21.35 13.73
C ASP A 128 -18.89 22.40 12.63
N LYS A 129 -17.93 22.29 11.69
CA LYS A 129 -17.85 23.16 10.52
C LYS A 129 -19.03 22.95 9.57
N SER A 130 -19.47 21.72 9.36
CA SER A 130 -20.65 21.43 8.53
C SER A 130 -21.95 22.00 9.13
N LEU A 131 -22.04 22.09 10.46
CA LEU A 131 -23.18 22.63 11.20
C LEU A 131 -23.07 24.14 11.49
N GLU A 132 -21.99 24.80 11.05
CA GLU A 132 -21.80 26.25 11.22
C GLU A 132 -22.89 27.06 10.50
N PRO A 133 -23.24 26.78 9.22
CA PRO A 133 -24.27 27.55 8.52
C PRO A 133 -25.70 26.99 8.70
N GLN A 134 -25.90 25.87 9.41
CA GLN A 134 -27.15 25.10 9.35
C GLN A 134 -27.65 24.65 10.73
N THR A 135 -28.97 24.66 10.93
CA THR A 135 -29.60 24.19 12.18
C THR A 135 -29.60 22.67 12.28
N PHE A 136 -29.82 21.98 11.16
CA PHE A 136 -29.87 20.53 10.98
C PHE A 136 -28.95 20.11 9.82
N LEU A 137 -28.61 18.83 9.71
CA LEU A 137 -27.64 18.33 8.73
C LEU A 137 -28.15 18.31 7.29
N VAL A 138 -29.46 18.18 7.09
CA VAL A 138 -30.09 18.18 5.77
C VAL A 138 -31.41 18.94 5.85
N GLY A 139 -31.52 20.02 5.07
CA GLY A 139 -32.70 20.86 5.01
C GLY A 139 -32.93 21.70 6.30
N GLU A 140 -34.13 22.26 6.42
CA GLU A 140 -34.48 23.18 7.53
C GLU A 140 -35.14 22.48 8.73
N THR A 141 -35.44 21.18 8.60
CA THR A 141 -36.10 20.40 9.65
C THR A 141 -35.30 19.15 9.98
N LEU A 142 -35.48 18.63 11.19
CA LEU A 142 -34.82 17.40 11.62
C LEU A 142 -35.11 16.25 10.65
N SER A 143 -34.03 15.63 10.17
CA SER A 143 -34.01 14.55 9.19
C SER A 143 -33.38 13.28 9.76
N LEU A 144 -33.43 12.18 9.01
CA LEU A 144 -32.76 10.93 9.39
C LEU A 144 -31.23 11.10 9.49
N ALA A 145 -30.64 12.05 8.74
CA ALA A 145 -29.23 12.39 8.91
C ALA A 145 -28.94 12.82 10.35
N ASP A 146 -29.80 13.68 10.91
CA ASP A 146 -29.65 14.18 12.27
C ASP A 146 -29.80 13.05 13.30
N ILE A 147 -30.79 12.17 13.11
CA ILE A 147 -31.03 11.03 13.99
C ILE A 147 -29.82 10.07 13.99
N ALA A 148 -29.32 9.72 12.81
CA ALA A 148 -28.19 8.80 12.66
C ALA A 148 -26.91 9.34 13.30
N VAL A 149 -26.53 10.57 12.98
CA VAL A 149 -25.31 11.18 13.52
C VAL A 149 -25.45 11.45 15.03
N ALA A 150 -26.63 11.85 15.51
CA ALA A 150 -26.84 12.06 16.95
C ALA A 150 -26.71 10.75 17.73
N MET A 151 -27.24 9.63 17.21
CA MET A 151 -27.08 8.32 17.87
C MET A 151 -25.63 7.85 17.85
N ALA A 152 -24.89 8.15 16.77
CA ALA A 152 -23.47 7.82 16.65
C ALA A 152 -22.58 8.57 17.66
N VAL A 153 -22.91 9.81 18.03
CA VAL A 153 -22.14 10.62 19.00
C VAL A 153 -22.71 10.57 20.43
N LEU A 154 -23.83 9.87 20.65
CA LEU A 154 -24.53 9.81 21.94
C LEU A 154 -23.62 9.38 23.10
N LEU A 155 -22.90 8.26 22.94
CA LEU A 155 -22.04 7.73 24.00
C LEU A 155 -20.86 8.66 24.33
N PRO A 156 -20.13 9.22 23.35
CA PRO A 156 -19.17 10.30 23.62
C PRO A 156 -19.75 11.46 24.41
N PHE A 157 -20.96 11.91 24.08
CA PHE A 157 -21.59 13.05 24.75
C PHE A 157 -22.02 12.73 26.19
N LYS A 158 -22.35 11.47 26.47
CA LYS A 158 -22.78 10.95 27.78
C LYS A 158 -21.62 10.58 28.71
N TYR A 159 -20.54 10.01 28.18
CA TYR A 159 -19.48 9.38 28.99
C TYR A 159 -18.11 10.03 28.88
N VAL A 160 -17.87 10.92 27.91
CA VAL A 160 -16.54 11.50 27.67
C VAL A 160 -16.52 12.99 28.03
N SER A 161 -15.62 13.34 28.95
CA SER A 161 -15.22 14.74 29.17
C SER A 161 -14.39 15.21 27.98
N LEU A 162 -15.02 15.91 27.05
CA LEU A 162 -14.31 16.55 25.94
C LEU A 162 -13.81 17.91 26.45
N SER A 163 -12.57 17.97 26.91
CA SER A 163 -11.87 19.18 27.37
C SER A 163 -12.00 20.37 26.40
N ASP A 164 -12.25 20.08 25.12
CA ASP A 164 -12.35 21.04 24.02
C ASP A 164 -13.79 21.32 23.54
N ARG A 165 -14.86 20.99 24.29
CA ARG A 165 -16.25 21.32 23.87
C ARG A 165 -16.47 22.81 23.57
N LYS A 166 -15.66 23.69 24.17
CA LYS A 166 -15.66 25.13 23.85
C LYS A 166 -15.36 25.43 22.37
N SER A 167 -14.66 24.53 21.70
CA SER A 167 -14.35 24.62 20.26
C SER A 167 -15.32 23.83 19.37
N LEU A 168 -16.30 23.15 19.95
CA LEU A 168 -17.32 22.35 19.27
C LEU A 168 -18.72 22.95 19.53
N VAL A 169 -18.85 24.25 19.28
CA VAL A 169 -20.04 25.03 19.66
C VAL A 169 -21.25 24.57 18.84
N ASN A 170 -21.06 24.36 17.53
CA ASN A 170 -22.14 24.05 16.61
C ASN A 170 -22.63 22.62 16.78
N VAL A 171 -21.73 21.63 16.94
CA VAL A 171 -22.12 20.24 17.24
C VAL A 171 -22.79 20.17 18.61
N SER A 172 -22.26 20.87 19.61
CA SER A 172 -22.86 20.82 20.95
C SER A 172 -24.27 21.42 20.96
N ARG A 173 -24.46 22.57 20.30
CA ARG A 173 -25.78 23.18 20.08
C ARG A 173 -26.71 22.21 19.36
N TRP A 174 -26.32 21.73 18.18
CA TRP A 174 -27.11 20.85 17.34
C TRP A 174 -27.49 19.55 18.06
N PHE A 175 -26.54 18.92 18.77
CA PHE A 175 -26.80 17.69 19.52
C PHE A 175 -27.85 17.93 20.61
N VAL A 176 -27.71 19.01 21.38
CA VAL A 176 -28.70 19.43 22.39
C VAL A 176 -30.06 19.73 21.75
N THR A 177 -30.08 20.35 20.56
CA THR A 177 -31.31 20.60 19.80
C THR A 177 -31.98 19.29 19.38
N CYS A 178 -31.23 18.27 18.96
CA CYS A 178 -31.76 16.97 18.55
C CYS A 178 -32.31 16.17 19.75
N VAL A 179 -31.50 16.00 20.80
CA VAL A 179 -31.89 15.11 21.91
C VAL A 179 -33.00 15.67 22.81
N ASN A 180 -33.28 16.97 22.72
CA ASN A 180 -34.41 17.59 23.40
C ASN A 180 -35.71 17.59 22.58
N GLN A 181 -35.71 17.03 21.37
CA GLN A 181 -36.96 16.83 20.64
C GLN A 181 -37.84 15.80 21.38
N PRO A 182 -39.18 15.97 21.38
CA PRO A 182 -40.09 15.07 22.09
C PRO A 182 -39.90 13.59 21.74
N GLN A 183 -39.61 13.29 20.47
CA GLN A 183 -39.37 11.95 19.95
C GLN A 183 -38.10 11.33 20.54
N PHE A 184 -37.02 12.11 20.64
CA PHE A 184 -35.77 11.65 21.26
C PHE A 184 -35.96 11.45 22.76
N LEU A 185 -36.63 12.38 23.45
CA LEU A 185 -36.87 12.28 24.89
C LEU A 185 -37.73 11.05 25.26
N LYS A 186 -38.66 10.65 24.40
CA LYS A 186 -39.49 9.46 24.62
C LYS A 186 -38.68 8.16 24.57
N VAL A 187 -37.62 8.11 23.76
CA VAL A 187 -36.75 6.92 23.63
C VAL A 187 -35.57 6.96 24.59
N LEU A 188 -34.88 8.09 24.68
CA LEU A 188 -33.61 8.23 25.40
C LEU A 188 -33.78 8.70 26.85
N GLY A 189 -34.95 9.25 27.20
CA GLY A 189 -35.14 9.98 28.44
C GLY A 189 -34.35 11.29 28.47
N ARG A 190 -34.30 11.95 29.64
CA ARG A 190 -33.46 13.14 29.84
C ARG A 190 -31.98 12.74 29.87
N ILE A 191 -31.21 13.23 28.91
CA ILE A 191 -29.78 12.97 28.82
C ILE A 191 -29.01 14.00 29.64
N SER A 192 -28.28 13.53 30.66
CA SER A 192 -27.31 14.35 31.37
C SER A 192 -25.99 14.35 30.59
N LEU A 193 -25.63 15.50 30.02
CA LEU A 193 -24.35 15.64 29.33
C LEU A 193 -23.21 15.67 30.35
N PHE A 194 -22.10 15.00 30.02
CA PHE A 194 -20.90 15.05 30.84
C PHE A 194 -20.29 16.47 30.81
N TYR A 195 -20.59 17.25 31.86
CA TYR A 195 -20.22 18.64 32.16
C TYR A 195 -20.81 19.75 31.27
N LEU A 196 -21.77 20.50 31.84
CA LEU A 196 -22.14 21.86 31.45
C LEU A 196 -22.33 22.71 32.73
N PHE A 197 -21.40 23.62 33.03
CA PHE A 197 -21.66 24.69 33.97
C PHE A 197 -22.39 25.81 33.21
N ALA A 198 -23.68 25.95 33.48
CA ALA A 198 -24.47 27.13 33.11
C ALA A 198 -24.07 28.33 34.00
N VAL A 199 -24.19 29.52 33.43
CA VAL A 199 -23.83 30.82 34.01
C VAL A 199 -24.98 31.39 34.86
N GLY A 200 -24.65 31.95 36.03
CA GLY A 200 -25.41 32.97 36.79
C GLY A 200 -25.40 32.76 38.32
N PRO A 201 -25.66 33.77 39.19
CA PRO A 201 -25.49 35.23 39.14
C PRO A 201 -24.38 35.68 40.19
N PRO A 202 -24.22 36.95 40.66
CA PRO A 202 -22.96 37.42 41.25
C PRO A 202 -22.63 36.81 42.62
N LYS A 203 -21.33 36.64 42.87
CA LYS A 203 -20.75 35.91 44.01
C LYS A 203 -21.03 36.58 45.35
N THR A 204 -21.44 35.78 46.34
CA THR A 204 -21.63 36.20 47.73
C THR A 204 -20.32 36.34 48.50
N GLU A 205 -20.32 37.14 49.56
CA GLU A 205 -19.18 37.51 50.42
C GLU A 205 -18.40 36.31 50.99
N ALA A 206 -19.06 35.15 51.14
CA ALA A 206 -18.45 33.90 51.56
C ALA A 206 -17.49 33.30 50.50
N GLN A 207 -17.75 33.54 49.20
CA GLN A 207 -16.88 33.09 48.11
C GLN A 207 -15.62 33.98 47.99
N LEU A 208 -15.72 35.28 48.28
CA LEU A 208 -14.57 36.19 48.35
C LEU A 208 -13.60 35.81 49.49
N LYS A 209 -14.13 35.44 50.66
CA LYS A 209 -13.30 34.92 51.77
C LYS A 209 -12.60 33.60 51.45
N LYS A 210 -13.21 32.74 50.64
CA LYS A 210 -12.62 31.46 50.21
C LYS A 210 -11.53 31.65 49.15
N GLU A 211 -11.67 32.66 48.28
CA GLU A 211 -10.65 33.08 47.32
C GLU A 211 -9.46 33.78 48.00
N ALA A 212 -9.69 34.60 49.03
CA ALA A 212 -8.62 35.18 49.85
C ALA A 212 -7.78 34.10 50.54
N LYS A 213 -8.42 33.08 51.11
CA LYS A 213 -7.73 31.92 51.73
C LYS A 213 -6.95 31.06 50.72
N LYS A 214 -7.39 31.02 49.46
CA LYS A 214 -6.68 30.34 48.37
C LYS A 214 -5.48 31.15 47.87
N ARG A 215 -5.60 32.48 47.78
CA ARG A 215 -4.48 33.39 47.47
C ARG A 215 -3.39 33.31 48.53
N GLU A 216 -3.76 33.34 49.80
CA GLU A 216 -2.79 33.23 50.90
C GLU A 216 -2.05 31.87 50.91
N LYS A 217 -2.75 30.77 50.56
CA LYS A 217 -2.11 29.44 50.39
C LYS A 217 -1.19 29.37 49.17
N MET A 218 -1.54 30.03 48.08
CA MET A 218 -0.73 30.10 46.86
C MET A 218 0.52 30.97 47.06
N GLU A 219 0.40 32.09 47.77
CA GLU A 219 1.54 32.95 48.13
C GLU A 219 2.49 32.23 49.10
N LYS A 220 1.97 31.53 50.11
CA LYS A 220 2.80 30.67 50.99
C LYS A 220 3.48 29.53 50.23
N PHE A 221 2.85 28.99 49.20
CA PHE A 221 3.45 27.96 48.33
C PHE A 221 4.55 28.56 47.43
N GLN A 222 4.34 29.75 46.86
CA GLN A 222 5.34 30.45 46.05
C GLN A 222 6.55 30.94 46.86
N GLN A 223 6.32 31.42 48.09
CA GLN A 223 7.40 31.78 49.02
C GLN A 223 8.24 30.56 49.43
N LYS A 224 7.60 29.39 49.65
CA LYS A 224 8.32 28.12 49.88
C LYS A 224 9.19 27.72 48.68
N LYS A 225 8.66 27.87 47.47
CA LYS A 225 9.38 27.56 46.23
C LYS A 225 10.58 28.48 46.00
N GLN A 226 10.43 29.78 46.28
CA GLN A 226 11.52 30.76 46.18
C GLN A 226 12.59 30.57 47.28
N MET A 227 12.21 30.13 48.49
CA MET A 227 13.17 29.75 49.53
C MET A 227 13.91 28.45 49.19
N GLU A 228 13.25 27.47 48.55
CA GLU A 228 13.89 26.24 48.07
C GLU A 228 14.86 26.51 46.90
N GLU A 229 14.53 27.45 46.00
CA GLU A 229 15.42 27.87 44.92
C GLU A 229 16.63 28.67 45.43
N LYS A 230 16.45 29.55 46.44
CA LYS A 230 17.58 30.24 47.09
C LYS A 230 18.47 29.28 47.89
N LYS A 231 17.90 28.25 48.53
CA LYS A 231 18.69 27.18 49.18
C LYS A 231 19.46 26.32 48.18
N LYS A 232 18.92 26.09 46.97
CA LYS A 232 19.61 25.38 45.89
C LYS A 232 20.77 26.19 45.29
N GLN A 233 20.71 27.52 45.29
CA GLN A 233 21.81 28.36 44.79
C GLN A 233 22.97 28.52 45.80
N GLN A 234 22.70 28.47 47.11
CA GLN A 234 23.74 28.54 48.16
C GLN A 234 24.48 27.21 48.45
N GLN A 235 24.03 26.07 47.92
CA GLN A 235 24.68 24.77 48.10
C GLN A 235 25.66 24.37 46.98
N THR A 236 26.05 25.31 46.12
CA THR A 236 27.02 25.05 45.03
C THR A 236 28.47 25.37 45.40
N GLN A 237 28.79 25.59 46.67
CA GLN A 237 30.18 25.78 47.14
C GLN A 237 30.38 25.15 48.52
N THR A 238 30.47 23.82 48.61
CA THR A 238 31.30 23.11 49.60
C THR A 238 31.40 21.61 49.26
N GLU A 239 32.52 21.02 49.65
CA GLU A 239 33.17 19.86 49.06
C GLU A 239 32.44 18.50 49.13
N LYS A 240 32.85 17.63 48.19
CA LYS A 240 32.46 16.23 47.94
C LYS A 240 32.31 15.37 49.21
N LYS A 241 31.19 14.64 49.29
CA LYS A 241 31.16 13.23 49.75
C LYS A 241 30.05 12.46 49.04
N ALA A 242 30.42 11.30 48.48
CA ALA A 242 29.66 10.53 47.50
C ALA A 242 28.35 9.92 48.04
N LYS A 243 27.34 9.89 47.17
CA LYS A 243 26.16 9.01 47.23
C LYS A 243 26.08 8.21 45.92
N PRO A 244 25.58 6.96 45.95
CA PRO A 244 25.78 5.99 44.88
C PRO A 244 25.04 6.40 43.60
N GLU A 245 25.76 6.35 42.48
CA GLU A 245 25.24 6.57 41.14
C GLU A 245 24.11 5.59 40.81
N LYS A 246 23.00 6.11 40.30
CA LYS A 246 22.13 5.32 39.42
C LYS A 246 22.94 5.04 38.15
N LYS A 247 23.36 3.80 37.94
CA LYS A 247 23.91 3.34 36.66
C LYS A 247 22.89 3.65 35.56
N GLU A 248 23.21 4.58 34.67
CA GLU A 248 22.67 4.55 33.32
C GLU A 248 23.17 3.24 32.69
N LEU A 249 22.24 2.32 32.44
CA LEU A 249 22.55 1.11 31.67
C LEU A 249 22.87 1.57 30.25
N GLY A 250 24.16 1.57 29.89
CA GLY A 250 24.61 1.86 28.52
C GLY A 250 23.94 0.93 27.50
N VAL A 251 23.86 1.39 26.25
CA VAL A 251 23.37 0.56 25.12
C VAL A 251 24.25 -0.68 25.02
N ILE A 252 23.65 -1.87 25.15
CA ILE A 252 24.37 -3.15 25.04
C ILE A 252 24.78 -3.34 23.59
N THR A 253 26.08 -3.42 23.33
CA THR A 253 26.67 -3.63 22.00
C THR A 253 27.47 -4.94 21.94
N TYR A 254 27.62 -5.48 20.75
CA TYR A 254 28.49 -6.64 20.52
C TYR A 254 29.95 -6.15 20.38
N SER A 255 30.79 -6.48 21.35
CA SER A 255 32.18 -6.00 21.44
C SER A 255 33.23 -7.08 21.13
N ILE A 256 32.81 -8.32 20.87
CA ILE A 256 33.72 -9.40 20.49
C ILE A 256 34.17 -9.15 19.03
N PRO A 257 35.48 -9.08 18.75
CA PRO A 257 35.99 -8.86 17.40
C PRO A 257 35.73 -10.10 16.54
N THR A 258 34.63 -10.10 15.78
CA THR A 258 34.34 -11.11 14.75
C THR A 258 34.79 -10.57 13.39
N PRO A 259 35.72 -11.24 12.69
CA PRO A 259 36.09 -10.88 11.33
C PRO A 259 34.87 -10.85 10.39
N ALA A 260 34.88 -9.95 9.40
CA ALA A 260 33.77 -9.81 8.47
C ALA A 260 33.56 -11.12 7.69
N GLY A 261 32.33 -11.66 7.72
CA GLY A 261 31.97 -12.90 7.03
C GLY A 261 32.13 -14.16 7.87
N GLU A 262 32.70 -14.06 9.08
CA GLU A 262 32.76 -15.16 10.04
C GLU A 262 31.50 -15.22 10.90
N LYS A 263 31.21 -16.44 11.40
CA LYS A 263 30.05 -16.68 12.26
C LYS A 263 30.26 -15.97 13.59
N LYS A 264 29.23 -15.23 14.03
CA LYS A 264 29.21 -14.59 15.34
C LYS A 264 29.42 -15.60 16.47
N ASP A 265 30.20 -15.21 17.47
CA ASP A 265 30.33 -16.00 18.70
C ASP A 265 29.03 -15.96 19.51
N VAL A 266 28.39 -17.12 19.60
CA VAL A 266 27.15 -17.36 20.34
C VAL A 266 27.34 -18.25 21.58
N ILE A 267 28.58 -18.66 21.88
CA ILE A 267 28.92 -19.45 23.08
C ILE A 267 28.84 -18.56 24.32
N SER A 268 29.14 -17.27 24.16
CA SER A 268 29.02 -16.29 25.24
C SER A 268 27.58 -16.22 25.83
N PRO A 269 27.44 -16.02 27.16
CA PRO A 269 26.13 -15.90 27.79
C PRO A 269 25.29 -14.76 27.21
N LEU A 270 23.98 -14.98 27.06
CA LEU A 270 23.05 -13.95 26.60
C LEU A 270 23.05 -12.75 27.56
N PRO A 271 23.24 -11.51 27.05
CA PRO A 271 23.02 -10.28 27.81
C PRO A 271 21.69 -10.25 28.59
N ASP A 272 21.65 -9.42 29.64
CA ASP A 272 20.49 -9.34 30.54
C ASP A 272 19.22 -8.79 29.87
N SER A 273 19.36 -8.05 28.79
CA SER A 273 18.24 -7.58 28.00
C SER A 273 18.55 -7.62 26.50
N TYR A 274 17.49 -7.70 25.71
CA TYR A 274 17.58 -7.61 24.25
C TYR A 274 18.07 -6.22 23.81
N SER A 275 19.06 -6.20 22.92
CA SER A 275 19.52 -5.00 22.23
C SER A 275 19.63 -5.28 20.74
N PRO A 276 18.93 -4.50 19.87
CA PRO A 276 19.06 -4.65 18.43
C PRO A 276 20.51 -4.56 17.93
N GLN A 277 21.30 -3.62 18.48
CA GLN A 277 22.70 -3.44 18.08
C GLN A 277 23.57 -4.64 18.41
N TYR A 278 23.31 -5.30 19.55
CA TYR A 278 23.98 -6.55 19.88
C TYR A 278 23.54 -7.65 18.93
N VAL A 279 22.23 -7.82 18.72
CA VAL A 279 21.66 -8.93 17.95
C VAL A 279 22.04 -8.86 16.48
N GLU A 280 21.82 -7.73 15.81
CA GLU A 280 22.02 -7.58 14.36
C GLU A 280 23.50 -7.60 13.93
N ALA A 281 24.43 -7.47 14.87
CA ALA A 281 25.86 -7.48 14.59
C ALA A 281 26.34 -8.82 14.00
N ALA A 282 27.28 -8.74 13.04
CA ALA A 282 27.98 -9.85 12.39
C ALA A 282 27.15 -10.85 11.53
N TRP A 283 25.82 -10.94 11.70
CA TRP A 283 25.02 -11.92 10.96
C TRP A 283 24.98 -11.71 9.46
N TYR A 284 24.76 -10.47 9.00
CA TYR A 284 24.56 -10.22 7.58
C TYR A 284 25.78 -10.57 6.72
N PRO A 285 27.00 -10.10 7.07
CA PRO A 285 28.22 -10.49 6.33
C PRO A 285 28.42 -12.01 6.31
N TRP A 286 28.08 -12.70 7.41
CA TRP A 286 28.18 -14.16 7.47
C TRP A 286 27.19 -14.85 6.52
N TRP A 287 25.91 -14.45 6.52
CA TRP A 287 24.90 -15.01 5.59
C TRP A 287 25.29 -14.86 4.13
N GLU A 288 25.82 -13.68 3.77
CA GLU A 288 26.31 -13.39 2.43
C GLU A 288 27.51 -14.28 2.06
N ASN A 289 28.49 -14.39 2.96
CA ASN A 289 29.69 -15.20 2.75
C ASN A 289 29.39 -16.71 2.63
N GLN A 290 28.37 -17.21 3.33
CA GLN A 290 27.93 -18.60 3.21
C GLN A 290 27.14 -18.89 1.92
N GLY A 291 26.77 -17.86 1.15
CA GLY A 291 26.00 -18.01 -0.08
C GLY A 291 24.54 -18.41 0.14
N PHE A 292 23.97 -18.25 1.34
CA PHE A 292 22.60 -18.68 1.65
C PHE A 292 21.51 -18.04 0.79
N PHE A 293 21.82 -16.89 0.18
CA PHE A 293 20.87 -16.15 -0.64
C PHE A 293 20.81 -16.67 -2.08
N LYS A 294 21.81 -17.46 -2.49
CA LYS A 294 22.00 -17.94 -3.85
C LYS A 294 21.10 -19.13 -4.18
N PRO A 295 20.46 -19.18 -5.36
CA PRO A 295 19.67 -20.36 -5.78
C PRO A 295 20.52 -21.63 -5.97
N GLU A 296 21.84 -21.49 -6.14
CA GLU A 296 22.83 -22.56 -6.23
C GLU A 296 23.09 -23.23 -4.87
N TYR A 297 22.72 -22.59 -3.76
CA TYR A 297 23.09 -23.06 -2.43
C TYR A 297 22.53 -24.46 -2.15
N GLY A 298 23.42 -25.41 -1.82
CA GLY A 298 23.05 -26.80 -1.57
C GLY A 298 22.73 -27.61 -2.82
N ARG A 299 23.00 -27.08 -4.03
CA ARG A 299 22.71 -27.73 -5.31
C ARG A 299 24.00 -27.98 -6.10
N LYS A 300 23.98 -29.01 -6.97
CA LYS A 300 25.09 -29.31 -7.88
C LYS A 300 25.04 -28.46 -9.15
N SER A 301 23.84 -28.17 -9.64
CA SER A 301 23.60 -27.37 -10.85
C SER A 301 22.25 -26.67 -10.74
N LEU A 302 22.13 -25.47 -11.33
CA LEU A 302 20.86 -24.75 -11.43
C LEU A 302 19.91 -25.39 -12.44
N SER A 303 20.44 -25.89 -13.54
CA SER A 303 19.69 -26.55 -14.61
C SER A 303 19.05 -27.88 -14.21
N GLU A 304 19.48 -28.49 -13.11
CA GLU A 304 18.86 -29.72 -12.60
C GLU A 304 17.43 -29.43 -12.13
N PRO A 305 16.41 -30.21 -12.53
CA PRO A 305 15.05 -30.02 -12.03
C PRO A 305 14.98 -30.22 -10.51
N ASN A 306 14.40 -29.25 -9.78
CA ASN A 306 14.10 -29.42 -8.37
C ASN A 306 12.64 -29.88 -8.21
N PRO A 307 12.36 -31.09 -7.65
CA PRO A 307 10.99 -31.57 -7.46
C PRO A 307 10.16 -30.71 -6.50
N ARG A 308 10.82 -29.88 -5.66
CA ARG A 308 10.14 -28.91 -4.79
C ARG A 308 9.66 -27.67 -5.55
N GLY A 309 10.18 -27.41 -6.75
CA GLY A 309 9.80 -26.27 -7.59
C GLY A 309 10.81 -25.13 -7.58
N ILE A 310 10.40 -24.02 -8.19
CA ILE A 310 11.17 -22.79 -8.38
C ILE A 310 10.34 -21.59 -7.93
N PHE A 311 10.93 -20.75 -7.10
CA PHE A 311 10.39 -19.44 -6.74
C PHE A 311 11.32 -18.35 -7.27
N MET A 312 10.82 -17.56 -8.21
CA MET A 312 11.53 -16.40 -8.74
C MET A 312 10.73 -15.13 -8.49
N MET A 313 11.42 -14.12 -7.97
CA MET A 313 10.94 -12.75 -7.89
C MET A 313 12.08 -11.77 -8.20
N CYS A 314 11.78 -10.67 -8.89
CA CYS A 314 12.70 -9.54 -9.01
C CYS A 314 12.26 -8.40 -8.07
N ILE A 315 13.21 -7.72 -7.44
CA ILE A 315 12.89 -6.51 -6.68
C ILE A 315 12.35 -5.42 -7.62
N PRO A 316 11.33 -4.64 -7.23
CA PRO A 316 11.05 -3.33 -7.81
C PRO A 316 12.31 -2.47 -7.69
N PRO A 317 13.05 -2.24 -8.79
CA PRO A 317 14.39 -1.68 -8.70
C PRO A 317 14.31 -0.25 -8.14
N PRO A 318 14.88 0.03 -6.95
CA PRO A 318 14.76 1.36 -6.37
C PRO A 318 15.46 2.41 -7.23
N ASN A 319 14.83 3.59 -7.36
CA ASN A 319 15.39 4.71 -8.10
C ASN A 319 16.66 5.24 -7.42
N VAL A 320 17.74 5.48 -8.19
CA VAL A 320 19.02 6.06 -7.71
C VAL A 320 18.94 7.56 -7.37
N THR A 321 17.92 7.96 -6.60
CA THR A 321 17.58 9.35 -6.26
C THR A 321 17.85 9.68 -4.79
N GLY A 322 18.67 8.88 -4.09
CA GLY A 322 18.98 9.02 -2.65
C GLY A 322 18.48 7.83 -1.81
N SER A 323 18.31 8.02 -0.50
CA SER A 323 18.02 6.94 0.45
C SER A 323 16.65 6.27 0.31
N LEU A 324 16.52 5.04 0.79
CA LEU A 324 15.24 4.36 0.95
C LEU A 324 14.39 4.98 2.07
N HIS A 325 13.08 4.75 2.00
CA HIS A 325 12.06 5.15 2.99
C HIS A 325 11.20 3.96 3.43
N LEU A 326 10.30 4.16 4.40
CA LEU A 326 9.49 3.07 4.99
C LEU A 326 8.64 2.28 3.98
N GLY A 327 8.14 2.91 2.92
CA GLY A 327 7.52 2.17 1.80
C GLY A 327 8.43 1.08 1.21
N HIS A 328 9.71 1.36 0.99
CA HIS A 328 10.67 0.35 0.52
C HIS A 328 10.95 -0.72 1.60
N ALA A 329 10.91 -0.33 2.88
CA ALA A 329 11.05 -1.29 3.98
C ALA A 329 9.86 -2.26 4.03
N LEU A 330 8.64 -1.81 3.73
CA LEU A 330 7.45 -2.67 3.62
C LEU A 330 7.61 -3.67 2.48
N THR A 331 7.91 -3.18 1.27
CA THR A 331 8.20 -4.02 0.10
C THR A 331 9.24 -5.07 0.44
N ASN A 332 10.37 -4.68 1.05
CA ASN A 332 11.42 -5.63 1.43
C ASN A 332 10.98 -6.62 2.51
N ALA A 333 10.23 -6.18 3.52
CA ALA A 333 9.74 -7.07 4.57
C ALA A 333 8.83 -8.16 4.00
N ILE A 334 7.93 -7.80 3.08
CA ILE A 334 7.04 -8.74 2.40
C ILE A 334 7.85 -9.70 1.50
N GLN A 335 8.66 -9.14 0.61
CA GLN A 335 9.42 -9.90 -0.39
C GLN A 335 10.40 -10.87 0.25
N ASP A 336 11.16 -10.40 1.25
CA ASP A 336 12.13 -11.23 1.94
C ASP A 336 11.45 -12.33 2.77
N CYS A 337 10.29 -12.03 3.37
CA CYS A 337 9.50 -13.00 4.12
C CYS A 337 9.05 -14.16 3.22
N LEU A 338 8.49 -13.85 2.04
CA LEU A 338 8.12 -14.86 1.04
C LEU A 338 9.35 -15.65 0.54
N THR A 339 10.42 -14.94 0.18
CA THR A 339 11.67 -15.54 -0.31
C THR A 339 12.26 -16.52 0.71
N ARG A 340 12.32 -16.14 1.99
CA ARG A 340 12.79 -17.00 3.08
C ARG A 340 11.87 -18.21 3.24
N TRP A 341 10.55 -18.02 3.23
CA TRP A 341 9.59 -19.12 3.35
C TRP A 341 9.74 -20.15 2.20
N HIS A 342 9.83 -19.72 0.95
CA HIS A 342 10.06 -20.61 -0.19
C HIS A 342 11.41 -21.33 -0.11
N ARG A 343 12.48 -20.62 0.27
CA ARG A 343 13.81 -21.23 0.51
C ARG A 343 13.76 -22.28 1.63
N MET A 344 13.01 -22.01 2.71
CA MET A 344 12.83 -22.94 3.83
C MET A 344 12.01 -24.19 3.47
N ARG A 345 11.20 -24.13 2.40
CA ARG A 345 10.47 -25.28 1.83
C ARG A 345 11.31 -26.13 0.86
N GLY A 346 12.57 -25.74 0.64
CA GLY A 346 13.51 -26.45 -0.24
C GLY A 346 13.33 -26.15 -1.73
N GLU A 347 12.58 -25.11 -2.07
CA GLU A 347 12.44 -24.65 -3.46
C GLU A 347 13.73 -23.99 -3.97
N THR A 348 13.92 -23.99 -5.29
CA THR A 348 14.97 -23.20 -5.92
C THR A 348 14.54 -21.73 -5.93
N THR A 349 15.11 -20.94 -5.02
CA THR A 349 14.60 -19.60 -4.72
C THR A 349 15.59 -18.54 -5.17
N LEU A 350 15.16 -17.67 -6.11
CA LEU A 350 15.90 -16.47 -6.53
C LEU A 350 15.08 -15.22 -6.23
N TRP A 351 15.66 -14.32 -5.44
CA TRP A 351 15.21 -12.94 -5.32
C TRP A 351 16.29 -12.01 -5.88
N ASN A 352 16.07 -11.51 -7.10
CA ASN A 352 17.08 -10.77 -7.85
C ASN A 352 17.11 -9.28 -7.47
N PRO A 353 18.26 -8.72 -7.03
CA PRO A 353 18.39 -7.30 -6.76
C PRO A 353 18.62 -6.44 -8.01
N GLY A 354 18.33 -5.14 -7.90
CA GLY A 354 18.77 -4.16 -8.89
C GLY A 354 18.33 -2.73 -8.56
N CYS A 355 18.84 -1.77 -9.33
CA CYS A 355 18.50 -0.34 -9.22
C CYS A 355 18.07 0.25 -10.57
N ASP A 356 17.18 1.24 -10.51
CA ASP A 356 16.69 1.96 -11.68
C ASP A 356 17.41 3.31 -11.82
N HIS A 357 17.83 3.64 -13.04
CA HIS A 357 18.43 4.91 -13.42
C HIS A 357 17.45 6.07 -13.27
N ALA A 358 16.14 5.79 -13.33
CA ALA A 358 15.04 6.72 -13.05
C ALA A 358 15.03 8.01 -13.89
N GLY A 359 15.71 8.03 -15.04
CA GLY A 359 15.70 9.08 -16.06
C GLY A 359 15.55 10.49 -15.50
N ILE A 360 14.36 11.07 -15.71
CA ILE A 360 14.00 12.44 -15.31
C ILE A 360 14.18 12.70 -13.80
N ALA A 361 13.91 11.71 -12.95
CA ALA A 361 13.97 11.87 -11.50
C ALA A 361 15.42 12.04 -11.04
N THR A 362 16.34 11.24 -11.57
CA THR A 362 17.77 11.37 -11.26
C THR A 362 18.33 12.65 -11.85
N GLN A 363 17.98 12.96 -13.11
CA GLN A 363 18.44 14.18 -13.77
C GLN A 363 18.07 15.44 -12.96
N VAL A 364 16.79 15.59 -12.57
CA VAL A 364 16.32 16.73 -11.79
C VAL A 364 17.03 16.84 -10.43
N VAL A 365 17.31 15.70 -9.78
CA VAL A 365 18.02 15.68 -8.50
C VAL A 365 19.46 16.18 -8.64
N VAL A 366 20.16 15.78 -9.71
CA VAL A 366 21.53 16.22 -10.00
C VAL A 366 21.56 17.68 -10.44
N GLU A 367 20.63 18.14 -11.28
CA GLU A 367 20.51 19.55 -11.67
C GLU A 367 20.28 20.46 -10.45
N LYS A 368 19.38 20.09 -9.54
CA LYS A 368 19.15 20.84 -8.30
C LYS A 368 20.40 20.89 -7.41
N LYS A 369 21.14 19.77 -7.31
CA LYS A 369 22.41 19.72 -6.56
C LYS A 369 23.43 20.68 -7.17
N LEU A 370 23.62 20.64 -8.48
CA LEU A 370 24.57 21.50 -9.21
C LEU A 370 24.22 22.98 -9.07
N MET A 371 22.94 23.34 -9.22
CA MET A 371 22.48 24.71 -9.04
C MET A 371 22.72 25.20 -7.61
N ARG A 372 22.45 24.37 -6.59
CA ARG A 372 22.64 24.73 -5.18
C ARG A 372 24.12 24.87 -4.79
N GLU A 373 24.98 23.96 -5.24
CA GLU A 373 26.38 23.89 -4.81
C GLU A 373 27.32 24.75 -5.65
N ARG A 374 27.03 24.91 -6.95
CA ARG A 374 27.92 25.57 -7.92
C ARG A 374 27.26 26.71 -8.69
N GLY A 375 25.94 26.90 -8.58
CA GLY A 375 25.21 27.90 -9.36
C GLY A 375 25.17 27.61 -10.87
N LEU A 376 25.41 26.36 -11.28
CA LEU A 376 25.48 25.95 -12.68
C LEU A 376 24.25 25.12 -13.09
N SER A 377 23.78 25.33 -14.31
CA SER A 377 22.79 24.49 -14.98
C SER A 377 23.45 23.36 -15.79
N ARG A 378 22.66 22.38 -16.24
CA ARG A 378 23.16 21.36 -17.19
C ARG A 378 23.70 21.97 -18.48
N HIS A 379 23.10 23.07 -18.94
CA HIS A 379 23.48 23.73 -20.19
C HIS A 379 24.84 24.43 -20.07
N ASP A 380 25.18 24.96 -18.90
CA ASP A 380 26.49 25.56 -18.64
C ASP A 380 27.63 24.52 -18.65
N LEU A 381 27.33 23.27 -18.29
CA LEU A 381 28.30 22.16 -18.27
C LEU A 381 28.47 21.48 -19.65
N GLY A 382 27.39 21.42 -20.43
CA GLY A 382 27.31 20.55 -21.62
C GLY A 382 26.99 19.09 -21.29
N ARG A 383 26.54 18.33 -22.30
CA ARG A 383 25.95 16.98 -22.14
C ARG A 383 26.90 15.97 -21.51
N GLU A 384 28.13 15.90 -22.00
CA GLU A 384 29.12 14.90 -21.55
C GLU A 384 29.46 15.08 -20.06
N LYS A 385 29.88 16.29 -19.67
CA LYS A 385 30.21 16.61 -18.28
C LYS A 385 29.02 16.45 -17.34
N PHE A 386 27.81 16.79 -17.82
CA PHE A 386 26.61 16.57 -17.02
C PHE A 386 26.37 15.07 -16.76
N ILE A 387 26.49 14.22 -17.78
CA ILE A 387 26.34 12.76 -17.65
C ILE A 387 27.37 12.18 -16.67
N GLU A 388 28.61 12.68 -16.69
CA GLU A 388 29.64 12.29 -15.70
C GLU A 388 29.21 12.61 -14.26
N GLU A 389 28.64 13.79 -14.01
CA GLU A 389 28.12 14.14 -12.67
C GLU A 389 26.95 13.24 -12.26
N VAL A 390 26.10 12.81 -13.20
CA VAL A 390 25.02 11.85 -12.93
C VAL A 390 25.57 10.46 -12.58
N TRP A 391 26.62 9.99 -13.27
CA TRP A 391 27.29 8.72 -12.90
C TRP A 391 27.97 8.79 -11.53
N LYS A 392 28.62 9.91 -11.18
CA LYS A 392 29.17 10.13 -9.83
C LYS A 392 28.07 10.02 -8.77
N TRP A 393 26.93 10.68 -9.00
CA TRP A 393 25.76 10.57 -8.13
C TRP A 393 25.24 9.12 -8.01
N LYS A 394 25.12 8.39 -9.13
CA LYS A 394 24.69 6.99 -9.12
C LYS A 394 25.62 6.13 -8.29
N ASN A 395 26.93 6.29 -8.41
CA ASN A 395 27.91 5.49 -7.67
C ASN A 395 27.84 5.81 -6.16
N GLU A 396 27.76 7.09 -5.78
CA GLU A 396 27.62 7.48 -4.37
C GLU A 396 26.31 7.00 -3.72
N LYS A 397 25.18 7.05 -4.46
CA LYS A 397 23.85 6.75 -3.90
C LYS A 397 23.41 5.30 -4.09
N GLY A 398 23.87 4.63 -5.15
CA GLY A 398 23.55 3.24 -5.43
C GLY A 398 24.05 2.31 -4.32
N ASP A 399 25.31 2.48 -3.90
CA ASP A 399 25.91 1.67 -2.83
C ASP A 399 25.17 1.85 -1.50
N ARG A 400 24.67 3.07 -1.24
CA ARG A 400 23.86 3.36 -0.06
C ARG A 400 22.53 2.60 -0.07
N ILE A 401 21.87 2.49 -1.24
CA ILE A 401 20.62 1.73 -1.36
C ILE A 401 20.86 0.27 -0.99
N TYR A 402 21.89 -0.36 -1.58
CA TYR A 402 22.24 -1.75 -1.26
C TYR A 402 22.60 -1.91 0.22
N HIS A 403 23.39 -0.99 0.78
CA HIS A 403 23.69 -1.01 2.22
C HIS A 403 22.43 -0.95 3.10
N GLN A 404 21.44 -0.11 2.74
CA GLN A 404 20.17 -0.04 3.48
C GLN A 404 19.36 -1.34 3.37
N LEU A 405 19.32 -1.97 2.20
CA LEU A 405 18.67 -3.28 2.02
C LEU A 405 19.37 -4.38 2.84
N LYS A 406 20.71 -4.40 2.83
CA LYS A 406 21.51 -5.30 3.69
C LYS A 406 21.20 -5.09 5.17
N LYS A 407 21.12 -3.83 5.62
CA LYS A 407 20.73 -3.48 7.00
C LYS A 407 19.31 -3.92 7.36
N LEU A 408 18.39 -3.99 6.40
CA LEU A 408 17.03 -4.53 6.60
C LEU A 408 17.00 -6.07 6.67
N GLY A 409 18.13 -6.74 6.47
CA GLY A 409 18.21 -8.21 6.48
C GLY A 409 17.69 -8.86 5.20
N SER A 410 17.60 -8.13 4.08
CA SER A 410 17.13 -8.67 2.80
C SER A 410 18.03 -9.79 2.28
N SER A 411 17.47 -10.98 2.00
CA SER A 411 18.17 -12.17 1.49
C SER A 411 18.27 -12.20 -0.03
N LEU A 412 18.71 -11.07 -0.61
CA LEU A 412 18.93 -10.86 -2.03
C LEU A 412 20.25 -11.50 -2.50
N ASP A 413 20.28 -11.96 -3.74
CA ASP A 413 21.51 -12.44 -4.37
C ASP A 413 22.33 -11.27 -4.96
N TRP A 414 23.26 -10.75 -4.19
CA TRP A 414 24.06 -9.58 -4.56
C TRP A 414 24.98 -9.80 -5.77
N GLU A 415 25.33 -11.04 -6.12
CA GLU A 415 26.14 -11.31 -7.33
C GLU A 415 25.34 -11.06 -8.61
N ARG A 416 24.01 -11.15 -8.54
CA ARG A 416 23.09 -10.84 -9.63
C ARG A 416 22.55 -9.40 -9.60
N ALA A 417 23.13 -8.53 -8.76
CA ALA A 417 22.74 -7.12 -8.70
C ALA A 417 23.01 -6.42 -10.03
N CYS A 418 21.98 -5.72 -10.54
CA CYS A 418 22.05 -5.04 -11.82
C CYS A 418 21.58 -3.59 -11.73
N PHE A 419 22.01 -2.80 -12.70
CA PHE A 419 21.53 -1.45 -12.92
C PHE A 419 20.92 -1.36 -14.32
N THR A 420 19.77 -0.71 -14.45
CA THR A 420 19.02 -0.63 -15.72
C THR A 420 19.85 -0.14 -16.92
N MET A 421 20.89 0.68 -16.71
CA MET A 421 21.80 1.13 -17.77
C MET A 421 23.12 0.34 -17.87
N ASP A 422 23.27 -0.78 -17.17
CA ASP A 422 24.42 -1.68 -17.38
C ASP A 422 24.48 -2.15 -18.84
N PRO A 423 25.67 -2.46 -19.39
CA PRO A 423 25.81 -2.82 -20.80
C PRO A 423 24.88 -3.94 -21.27
N LYS A 424 24.70 -4.98 -20.41
CA LYS A 424 23.80 -6.11 -20.68
C LYS A 424 22.33 -5.67 -20.80
N LEU A 425 21.85 -4.82 -19.89
CA LEU A 425 20.47 -4.37 -19.87
C LEU A 425 20.22 -3.31 -20.96
N SER A 426 21.20 -2.44 -21.22
CA SER A 426 21.15 -1.47 -22.32
C SER A 426 21.05 -2.15 -23.69
N TYR A 427 21.74 -3.28 -23.87
CA TYR A 427 21.61 -4.09 -25.09
C TYR A 427 20.20 -4.68 -25.23
N ALA A 428 19.61 -5.18 -24.15
CA ALA A 428 18.22 -5.64 -24.12
C ALA A 428 17.25 -4.53 -24.56
N VAL A 429 17.43 -3.31 -24.03
CA VAL A 429 16.60 -2.15 -24.38
C VAL A 429 16.72 -1.79 -25.87
N GLN A 430 17.94 -1.79 -26.40
CA GLN A 430 18.18 -1.53 -27.82
C GLN A 430 17.49 -2.58 -28.70
N GLU A 431 17.63 -3.87 -28.37
CA GLU A 431 16.98 -4.94 -29.11
C GLU A 431 15.45 -4.83 -29.07
N ALA A 432 14.86 -4.58 -27.89
CA ALA A 432 13.42 -4.41 -27.73
C ALA A 432 12.88 -3.28 -28.62
N PHE A 433 13.57 -2.13 -28.62
CA PHE A 433 13.22 -1.02 -29.50
C PHE A 433 13.28 -1.43 -30.97
N ILE A 434 14.38 -2.06 -31.39
CA ILE A 434 14.58 -2.47 -32.78
C ILE A 434 13.44 -3.39 -33.20
N ARG A 435 13.21 -4.52 -32.51
CA ARG A 435 12.17 -5.51 -32.87
C ARG A 435 10.79 -4.89 -32.97
N MET A 436 10.37 -4.14 -31.94
CA MET A 436 9.05 -3.52 -31.92
C MET A 436 8.89 -2.47 -33.02
N HIS A 437 9.96 -1.78 -33.41
CA HIS A 437 9.95 -0.88 -34.57
C HIS A 437 9.89 -1.64 -35.90
N GLU A 438 10.57 -2.78 -36.04
CA GLU A 438 10.49 -3.59 -37.28
C GLU A 438 9.10 -4.17 -37.50
N GLU A 439 8.40 -4.49 -36.41
CA GLU A 439 7.02 -4.97 -36.40
C GLU A 439 5.97 -3.84 -36.55
N GLY A 440 6.39 -2.58 -36.66
CA GLY A 440 5.50 -1.42 -36.81
C GLY A 440 4.79 -0.99 -35.54
N VAL A 441 5.09 -1.60 -34.38
CA VAL A 441 4.49 -1.27 -33.09
C VAL A 441 5.10 0.00 -32.50
N ILE A 442 6.41 0.20 -32.67
CA ILE A 442 7.04 1.50 -32.42
C ILE A 442 7.02 2.31 -33.70
N TYR A 443 6.53 3.54 -33.62
CA TYR A 443 6.47 4.45 -34.76
C TYR A 443 6.72 5.90 -34.32
N ARG A 444 7.00 6.77 -35.29
CA ARG A 444 7.23 8.20 -35.06
C ARG A 444 6.07 9.02 -35.61
N SER A 445 5.53 9.93 -34.81
CA SER A 445 4.41 10.78 -35.20
C SER A 445 4.53 12.18 -34.59
N LYS A 446 3.95 13.19 -35.26
CA LYS A 446 3.85 14.56 -34.75
C LYS A 446 2.48 14.75 -34.09
N ARG A 447 2.43 14.74 -32.76
CA ARG A 447 1.19 14.88 -31.97
C ARG A 447 1.39 15.93 -30.86
N LEU A 448 0.30 16.29 -30.21
CA LEU A 448 0.39 17.04 -28.96
C LEU A 448 1.02 16.16 -27.89
N VAL A 449 1.97 16.75 -27.17
CA VAL A 449 2.61 16.14 -26.01
C VAL A 449 2.38 17.05 -24.83
N ASN A 450 2.27 16.46 -23.64
CA ASN A 450 2.39 17.21 -22.41
C ASN A 450 3.84 17.69 -22.28
N TRP A 451 4.07 18.99 -22.41
CA TRP A 451 5.39 19.59 -22.37
C TRP A 451 5.59 20.39 -21.08
N SER A 452 6.77 20.25 -20.47
CA SER A 452 7.19 21.15 -19.40
C SER A 452 8.26 22.10 -19.93
N CYS A 453 7.91 23.39 -20.08
CA CYS A 453 8.84 24.45 -20.47
C CYS A 453 9.99 24.64 -19.48
N THR A 454 9.78 24.27 -18.21
CA THR A 454 10.87 24.28 -17.21
C THR A 454 11.87 23.14 -17.41
N LEU A 455 11.41 21.94 -17.77
CA LEU A 455 12.29 20.77 -17.95
C LEU A 455 12.82 20.65 -19.39
N ASN A 456 12.21 21.38 -20.33
CA ASN A 456 12.40 21.23 -21.77
C ASN A 456 12.28 19.76 -22.22
N SER A 457 11.19 19.11 -21.79
CA SER A 457 10.91 17.72 -22.14
C SER A 457 9.43 17.45 -22.20
N ALA A 458 9.05 16.52 -23.09
CA ALA A 458 7.79 15.83 -23.00
C ALA A 458 7.74 15.02 -21.69
N ILE A 459 6.55 14.97 -21.09
CA ILE A 459 6.22 14.18 -19.92
C ILE A 459 4.98 13.34 -20.24
N SER A 460 4.84 12.20 -19.59
CA SER A 460 3.67 11.33 -19.79
C SER A 460 2.41 11.91 -19.11
N ASP A 461 1.21 11.51 -19.55
CA ASP A 461 -0.07 11.89 -18.92
C ASP A 461 -0.09 11.66 -17.40
N ILE A 462 0.63 10.63 -16.96
CA ILE A 462 0.66 10.20 -15.58
C ILE A 462 1.68 10.98 -14.72
N GLU A 463 2.55 11.79 -15.35
CA GLU A 463 3.44 12.74 -14.68
C GLU A 463 2.80 14.13 -14.49
N VAL A 464 1.54 14.27 -14.92
CA VAL A 464 0.73 15.49 -14.80
C VAL A 464 -0.20 15.40 -13.59
N ASP A 465 0.07 16.22 -12.58
CA ASP A 465 -0.83 16.44 -11.45
C ASP A 465 -2.04 17.27 -11.92
N LYS A 466 -3.26 16.81 -11.63
CA LYS A 466 -4.49 17.56 -11.92
C LYS A 466 -4.87 18.42 -10.72
N LYS A 467 -4.70 19.73 -10.84
CA LYS A 467 -5.06 20.67 -9.78
C LYS A 467 -6.44 21.27 -10.03
N GLU A 468 -7.42 20.84 -9.24
CA GLU A 468 -8.76 21.41 -9.24
C GLU A 468 -8.76 22.80 -8.59
N LEU A 469 -9.37 23.75 -9.28
CA LEU A 469 -9.60 25.12 -8.82
C LEU A 469 -11.11 25.36 -8.78
N ASN A 470 -11.63 25.81 -7.65
CA ASN A 470 -13.05 26.12 -7.48
C ASN A 470 -13.47 27.47 -8.10
N GLY A 471 -12.51 28.22 -8.65
CA GLY A 471 -12.71 29.57 -9.19
C GLY A 471 -11.38 30.31 -9.30
N ARG A 472 -11.47 31.64 -9.40
CA ARG A 472 -10.31 32.51 -9.64
C ARG A 472 -9.22 32.31 -8.59
N THR A 473 -8.04 31.92 -9.04
CA THR A 473 -6.90 31.56 -8.18
C THR A 473 -5.58 32.06 -8.76
N LEU A 474 -4.75 32.69 -7.93
CA LEU A 474 -3.39 33.08 -8.26
C LEU A 474 -2.41 31.95 -7.91
N LEU A 475 -1.74 31.38 -8.92
CA LEU A 475 -0.78 30.30 -8.76
C LEU A 475 0.66 30.76 -9.01
N PRO A 476 1.65 30.31 -8.21
CA PRO A 476 3.05 30.46 -8.57
C PRO A 476 3.36 29.58 -9.79
N VAL A 477 4.14 30.11 -10.73
CA VAL A 477 4.61 29.40 -11.92
C VAL A 477 6.12 29.59 -12.03
N PRO A 478 6.92 28.53 -12.20
CA PRO A 478 8.37 28.64 -12.41
C PRO A 478 8.70 29.59 -13.56
N GLY A 479 9.72 30.44 -13.36
CA GLY A 479 10.13 31.44 -14.36
C GLY A 479 9.35 32.75 -14.34
N TYR A 480 8.38 32.92 -13.44
CA TYR A 480 7.61 34.16 -13.23
C TYR A 480 7.79 34.71 -11.81
N LYS A 481 7.99 36.03 -11.71
CA LYS A 481 8.11 36.73 -10.41
C LYS A 481 6.75 36.91 -9.73
N GLU A 482 5.73 37.21 -10.52
CA GLU A 482 4.35 37.38 -10.05
C GLU A 482 3.58 36.07 -10.18
N LYS A 483 2.57 35.89 -9.31
CA LYS A 483 1.62 34.80 -9.47
C LYS A 483 0.74 35.02 -10.70
N VAL A 484 0.41 33.93 -11.39
CA VAL A 484 -0.40 33.95 -12.61
C VAL A 484 -1.85 33.61 -12.26
N GLU A 485 -2.80 34.31 -12.88
CA GLU A 485 -4.24 34.10 -12.68
C GLU A 485 -4.75 32.90 -13.50
N PHE A 486 -5.48 32.01 -12.83
CA PHE A 486 -6.21 30.87 -13.39
C PHE A 486 -7.62 30.81 -12.78
N GLY A 487 -8.48 29.92 -13.29
CA GLY A 487 -9.85 29.78 -12.81
C GLY A 487 -10.76 30.92 -13.24
N VAL A 488 -10.48 31.50 -14.41
CA VAL A 488 -11.27 32.58 -15.03
C VAL A 488 -11.63 32.19 -16.46
N LEU A 489 -12.81 32.61 -16.89
CA LEU A 489 -13.30 32.47 -18.26
C LEU A 489 -13.44 33.87 -18.87
N VAL A 490 -12.70 34.11 -19.94
CA VAL A 490 -12.64 35.39 -20.65
C VAL A 490 -13.53 35.31 -21.88
N SER A 491 -14.52 36.20 -21.97
CA SER A 491 -15.37 36.34 -23.15
C SER A 491 -14.89 37.47 -24.04
N PHE A 492 -14.72 37.21 -25.33
CA PHE A 492 -14.29 38.18 -26.34
C PHE A 492 -14.92 37.87 -27.69
N SER A 493 -14.85 38.80 -28.65
CA SER A 493 -15.53 38.65 -29.93
C SER A 493 -14.62 38.66 -31.16
N TYR A 494 -15.05 37.88 -32.16
CA TYR A 494 -14.53 37.88 -33.53
C TYR A 494 -15.51 38.57 -34.48
N LYS A 495 -15.03 39.36 -35.44
CA LYS A 495 -15.90 39.99 -36.46
C LYS A 495 -16.18 39.04 -37.61
N ILE A 496 -17.40 39.04 -38.12
CA ILE A 496 -17.77 38.30 -39.34
C ILE A 496 -17.26 39.06 -40.57
N GLU A 497 -16.68 38.34 -41.52
CA GLU A 497 -16.22 38.95 -42.76
C GLU A 497 -17.38 39.58 -43.54
N GLY A 498 -17.23 40.85 -43.90
CA GLY A 498 -18.23 41.60 -44.66
C GLY A 498 -19.49 41.97 -43.87
N SER A 499 -19.45 41.92 -42.54
CA SER A 499 -20.56 42.29 -41.64
C SER A 499 -20.05 43.02 -40.39
N ASP A 500 -20.91 43.83 -39.76
CA ASP A 500 -20.66 44.41 -38.43
C ASP A 500 -21.01 43.45 -37.29
N GLU A 501 -21.57 42.27 -37.62
CA GLU A 501 -21.91 41.24 -36.66
C GLU A 501 -20.65 40.58 -36.05
N GLU A 502 -20.74 40.22 -34.77
CA GLU A 502 -19.66 39.60 -34.01
C GLU A 502 -20.07 38.25 -33.42
N VAL A 503 -19.13 37.31 -33.37
CA VAL A 503 -19.26 36.02 -32.69
C VAL A 503 -18.51 36.08 -31.37
N ILE A 504 -19.22 35.95 -30.24
CA ILE A 504 -18.62 35.97 -28.90
C ILE A 504 -18.23 34.54 -28.51
N VAL A 505 -16.97 34.34 -28.13
CA VAL A 505 -16.43 33.09 -27.62
C VAL A 505 -15.92 33.25 -26.19
N ALA A 506 -15.78 32.14 -25.49
CA ALA A 506 -15.26 32.09 -24.12
C ALA A 506 -14.02 31.19 -24.03
N THR A 507 -12.97 31.62 -23.30
CA THR A 507 -11.73 30.83 -23.12
C THR A 507 -11.08 31.08 -21.76
N THR A 508 -10.42 30.04 -21.22
CA THR A 508 -9.54 30.16 -20.04
C THR A 508 -8.10 30.51 -20.40
N ARG A 509 -7.75 30.42 -21.69
CA ARG A 509 -6.42 30.68 -22.25
C ARG A 509 -6.56 31.70 -23.37
N ILE A 510 -6.58 32.99 -23.03
CA ILE A 510 -6.75 34.04 -24.04
C ILE A 510 -5.50 34.22 -24.89
N GLU A 511 -4.31 33.95 -24.36
CA GLU A 511 -3.05 34.01 -25.11
C GLU A 511 -3.02 33.05 -26.31
N THR A 512 -3.71 31.91 -26.24
CA THR A 512 -3.71 30.94 -27.33
C THR A 512 -4.56 31.38 -28.52
N MET A 513 -5.39 32.43 -28.37
CA MET A 513 -6.22 32.92 -29.46
C MET A 513 -5.40 33.35 -30.68
N LEU A 514 -4.13 33.72 -30.50
CA LEU A 514 -3.20 34.05 -31.60
C LEU A 514 -2.94 32.87 -32.58
N GLY A 515 -3.14 31.65 -32.10
CA GLY A 515 -3.02 30.42 -32.88
C GLY A 515 -4.34 29.92 -33.46
N ASP A 516 -5.45 30.66 -33.29
CA ASP A 516 -6.78 30.18 -33.66
C ASP A 516 -6.90 29.95 -35.17
N THR A 517 -7.64 28.92 -35.54
CA THR A 517 -7.89 28.58 -36.95
C THR A 517 -9.36 28.40 -37.27
N ALA A 518 -10.24 28.35 -36.28
CA ALA A 518 -11.69 28.33 -36.44
C ALA A 518 -12.41 28.79 -35.17
N VAL A 519 -13.71 29.01 -35.28
CA VAL A 519 -14.63 28.98 -34.14
C VAL A 519 -15.60 27.81 -34.35
N ALA A 520 -15.78 26.99 -33.32
CA ALA A 520 -16.72 25.89 -33.34
C ALA A 520 -18.01 26.26 -32.60
N VAL A 521 -19.15 25.84 -33.18
CA VAL A 521 -20.48 25.92 -32.57
C VAL A 521 -21.16 24.56 -32.66
N HIS A 522 -22.11 24.28 -31.77
CA HIS A 522 -22.81 22.99 -31.80
C HIS A 522 -23.81 22.92 -32.98
N PRO A 523 -23.90 21.78 -33.71
CA PRO A 523 -24.82 21.61 -34.84
C PRO A 523 -26.29 21.89 -34.56
N SER A 524 -26.73 21.66 -33.32
CA SER A 524 -28.12 21.85 -32.87
C SER A 524 -28.36 23.15 -32.12
N ASP A 525 -27.38 24.06 -32.01
CA ASP A 525 -27.58 25.33 -31.33
C ASP A 525 -28.31 26.33 -32.25
N PRO A 526 -29.57 26.71 -31.96
CA PRO A 526 -30.34 27.61 -32.82
C PRO A 526 -29.73 29.03 -32.87
N ARG A 527 -28.93 29.43 -31.87
CA ARG A 527 -28.34 30.76 -31.78
C ARG A 527 -27.30 31.05 -32.86
N TYR A 528 -26.71 30.01 -33.46
CA TYR A 528 -25.56 30.13 -34.36
C TYR A 528 -25.79 29.53 -35.75
N GLN A 529 -26.99 29.01 -36.06
CA GLN A 529 -27.26 28.36 -37.36
C GLN A 529 -27.01 29.26 -38.57
N HIS A 530 -27.27 30.56 -38.44
CA HIS A 530 -27.04 31.55 -39.49
C HIS A 530 -25.55 31.77 -39.80
N LEU A 531 -24.64 31.28 -38.96
CA LEU A 531 -23.18 31.35 -39.16
C LEU A 531 -22.63 30.22 -40.03
N LYS A 532 -23.46 29.29 -40.50
CA LYS A 532 -23.02 28.18 -41.34
C LYS A 532 -22.39 28.69 -42.64
N GLY A 533 -21.14 28.27 -42.89
CA GLY A 533 -20.36 28.71 -44.06
C GLY A 533 -19.84 30.15 -43.97
N LYS A 534 -20.04 30.85 -42.85
CA LYS A 534 -19.47 32.18 -42.63
C LYS A 534 -18.01 32.08 -42.22
N THR A 535 -17.31 33.18 -42.46
CA THR A 535 -15.89 33.34 -42.13
C THR A 535 -15.75 34.51 -41.16
N ILE A 536 -14.88 34.38 -40.19
CA ILE A 536 -14.56 35.40 -39.18
C ILE A 536 -13.11 35.88 -39.35
N ILE A 537 -12.86 37.10 -38.91
CA ILE A 537 -11.56 37.77 -39.03
C ILE A 537 -10.86 37.78 -37.67
N HIS A 538 -9.60 37.34 -37.66
CA HIS A 538 -8.78 37.38 -36.47
C HIS A 538 -8.36 38.82 -36.09
N PRO A 539 -8.50 39.28 -34.83
CA PRO A 539 -8.26 40.68 -34.40
C PRO A 539 -6.85 41.24 -34.63
N PHE A 540 -5.86 40.34 -34.65
CA PHE A 540 -4.45 40.71 -34.60
C PHE A 540 -3.63 40.27 -35.82
N CYS A 541 -4.19 39.47 -36.72
CA CYS A 541 -3.47 38.97 -37.89
C CYS A 541 -4.40 38.88 -39.10
N ASP A 542 -3.84 38.91 -40.30
CA ASP A 542 -4.59 38.76 -41.56
C ASP A 542 -4.98 37.29 -41.79
N ARG A 543 -5.69 36.71 -40.82
CA ARG A 543 -6.21 35.35 -40.89
C ARG A 543 -7.73 35.38 -40.94
N LYS A 544 -8.25 34.74 -41.97
CA LYS A 544 -9.67 34.40 -42.12
C LYS A 544 -9.88 32.98 -41.59
N MET A 545 -10.88 32.81 -40.74
CA MET A 545 -11.13 31.54 -40.05
C MET A 545 -12.59 31.10 -40.29
N PRO A 546 -12.85 29.84 -40.62
CA PRO A 546 -14.22 29.34 -40.75
C PRO A 546 -14.93 29.24 -39.40
N VAL A 547 -16.27 29.34 -39.43
CA VAL A 547 -17.13 28.83 -38.36
C VAL A 547 -17.49 27.38 -38.67
N VAL A 548 -17.04 26.44 -37.83
CA VAL A 548 -17.29 24.99 -37.99
C VAL A 548 -18.38 24.53 -37.03
N PHE A 549 -19.13 23.50 -37.44
CA PHE A 549 -20.22 22.93 -36.65
C PHE A 549 -19.78 21.55 -36.16
N ASP A 550 -19.58 21.40 -34.85
CA ASP A 550 -19.02 20.17 -34.24
C ASP A 550 -19.72 19.83 -32.93
N GLU A 551 -20.07 18.55 -32.73
CA GLU A 551 -20.80 18.05 -31.56
C GLU A 551 -19.98 18.11 -30.26
N PHE A 552 -18.66 18.32 -30.33
CA PHE A 552 -17.82 18.57 -29.17
C PHE A 552 -18.27 19.79 -28.35
N VAL A 553 -18.90 20.78 -28.98
CA VAL A 553 -19.25 22.05 -28.32
C VAL A 553 -20.45 21.87 -27.39
N ASP A 554 -20.27 22.16 -26.10
CA ASP A 554 -21.38 22.23 -25.15
C ASP A 554 -22.16 23.55 -25.33
N ILE A 555 -23.44 23.44 -25.72
CA ILE A 555 -24.38 24.55 -25.90
C ILE A 555 -24.48 25.41 -24.62
N ASN A 556 -24.39 24.78 -23.44
CA ASN A 556 -24.63 25.43 -22.15
C ASN A 556 -23.37 26.04 -21.53
N PHE A 557 -22.18 25.75 -22.07
CA PHE A 557 -20.92 26.24 -21.51
C PHE A 557 -20.48 27.56 -22.16
N GLY A 558 -20.16 28.56 -21.33
CA GLY A 558 -19.73 29.87 -21.80
C GLY A 558 -20.77 30.53 -22.70
N THR A 559 -20.43 30.77 -23.97
CA THR A 559 -21.35 31.34 -24.96
C THR A 559 -22.06 30.28 -25.82
N GLY A 560 -21.62 29.01 -25.79
CA GLY A 560 -21.98 28.00 -26.80
C GLY A 560 -21.17 28.10 -28.10
N ALA A 561 -20.16 28.98 -28.15
CA ALA A 561 -19.18 29.08 -29.23
C ALA A 561 -17.76 29.06 -28.65
N VAL A 562 -16.88 28.24 -29.25
CA VAL A 562 -15.54 27.95 -28.73
C VAL A 562 -14.49 28.30 -29.78
N LYS A 563 -13.44 29.01 -29.38
CA LYS A 563 -12.26 29.20 -30.24
C LYS A 563 -11.46 27.91 -30.39
N ILE A 564 -11.08 27.56 -31.62
CA ILE A 564 -10.34 26.32 -31.92
C ILE A 564 -8.88 26.64 -32.22
N THR A 565 -7.98 26.12 -31.37
CA THR A 565 -6.52 26.28 -31.47
C THR A 565 -5.81 24.91 -31.53
N PRO A 566 -5.83 24.20 -32.67
CA PRO A 566 -5.47 22.77 -32.75
C PRO A 566 -4.06 22.40 -32.26
N ALA A 567 -3.13 23.34 -32.25
CA ALA A 567 -1.75 23.11 -31.83
C ALA A 567 -1.48 23.30 -30.32
N HIS A 568 -2.49 23.66 -29.51
CA HIS A 568 -2.31 24.01 -28.09
C HIS A 568 -3.37 23.43 -27.13
N ASP A 569 -4.32 22.64 -27.63
CA ASP A 569 -5.32 21.95 -26.82
C ASP A 569 -5.71 20.61 -27.46
N HIS A 570 -5.87 19.56 -26.64
CA HIS A 570 -6.13 18.21 -27.13
C HIS A 570 -7.53 18.04 -27.73
N ASN A 571 -8.54 18.76 -27.22
CA ASN A 571 -9.87 18.70 -27.81
C ASN A 571 -9.90 19.49 -29.13
N ASP A 572 -9.26 20.67 -29.15
CA ASP A 572 -9.13 21.48 -30.36
C ASP A 572 -8.33 20.73 -31.44
N TYR A 573 -7.34 19.91 -31.06
CA TYR A 573 -6.60 19.04 -31.97
C TYR A 573 -7.54 18.09 -32.71
N GLU A 574 -8.43 17.39 -31.97
CA GLU A 574 -9.38 16.44 -32.55
C GLU A 574 -10.40 17.14 -33.47
N VAL A 575 -10.91 18.32 -33.08
CA VAL A 575 -11.75 19.16 -33.96
C VAL A 575 -10.97 19.57 -35.22
N GLY A 576 -9.71 19.96 -35.04
CA GLY A 576 -8.81 20.34 -36.14
C GLY A 576 -8.59 19.21 -37.14
N VAL A 577 -8.41 17.98 -36.67
CA VAL A 577 -8.31 16.80 -37.53
C VAL A 577 -9.63 16.55 -38.27
N ARG A 578 -10.78 16.55 -37.57
CA ARG A 578 -12.10 16.30 -38.18
C ARG A 578 -12.47 17.29 -39.28
N HIS A 579 -12.14 18.57 -39.09
CA HIS A 579 -12.49 19.66 -40.01
C HIS A 579 -11.33 20.11 -40.91
N ASN A 580 -10.21 19.37 -40.94
CA ASN A 580 -9.04 19.66 -41.76
C ASN A 580 -8.51 21.11 -41.57
N LEU A 581 -8.39 21.54 -40.31
CA LEU A 581 -7.92 22.87 -39.94
C LEU A 581 -6.38 22.92 -39.91
N ALA A 582 -5.83 24.14 -40.03
CA ALA A 582 -4.39 24.34 -39.91
C ALA A 582 -3.91 24.19 -38.44
N PHE A 583 -2.70 23.65 -38.26
CA PHE A 583 -2.09 23.47 -36.94
C PHE A 583 -0.98 24.52 -36.74
N ILE A 584 -1.34 25.69 -36.22
CA ILE A 584 -0.42 26.82 -36.05
C ILE A 584 0.20 26.80 -34.65
N ASN A 585 1.45 26.35 -34.57
CA ASN A 585 2.20 26.42 -33.32
C ASN A 585 2.68 27.87 -33.07
N ILE A 586 2.31 28.41 -31.90
CA ILE A 586 2.64 29.78 -31.48
C ILE A 586 3.60 29.82 -30.29
N LEU A 587 4.07 28.68 -29.79
CA LEU A 587 4.97 28.59 -28.64
C LEU A 587 6.24 27.82 -29.01
N ASP A 588 7.39 28.32 -28.59
CA ASP A 588 8.63 27.54 -28.59
C ASP A 588 8.72 26.62 -27.36
N GLU A 589 9.79 25.86 -27.29
CA GLU A 589 10.04 24.90 -26.21
C GLU A 589 10.18 25.55 -24.83
N ASN A 590 10.60 26.82 -24.78
CA ASN A 590 10.78 27.58 -23.54
C ASN A 590 9.51 28.37 -23.15
N GLY A 591 8.43 28.25 -23.93
CA GLY A 591 7.16 28.93 -23.69
C GLY A 591 7.16 30.40 -24.13
N TYR A 592 8.02 30.78 -25.07
CA TYR A 592 8.02 32.08 -25.72
C TYR A 592 7.17 32.05 -26.99
N LEU A 593 6.51 33.16 -27.29
CA LEU A 593 5.65 33.28 -28.44
C LEU A 593 6.48 33.39 -29.74
N ILE A 594 6.18 32.50 -30.68
CA ILE A 594 6.76 32.44 -32.03
C ILE A 594 5.62 32.44 -33.06
N ASN A 595 5.91 32.78 -34.32
CA ASN A 595 4.90 32.79 -35.41
C ASN A 595 3.66 33.66 -35.12
N VAL A 596 3.82 34.71 -34.31
CA VAL A 596 2.78 35.70 -33.97
C VAL A 596 3.24 37.11 -34.37
N PRO A 597 2.31 38.05 -34.62
CA PRO A 597 2.68 39.41 -34.98
C PRO A 597 3.21 40.20 -33.76
N PRO A 598 4.05 41.24 -33.98
CA PRO A 598 4.29 42.27 -32.97
C PRO A 598 2.96 42.90 -32.48
N PRO A 599 2.84 43.29 -31.20
CA PRO A 599 3.87 43.31 -30.17
C PRO A 599 4.00 41.99 -29.38
N PHE A 600 3.31 40.91 -29.79
CA PHE A 600 3.27 39.66 -29.01
C PHE A 600 4.49 38.76 -29.20
N LEU A 601 5.20 38.91 -30.32
CA LEU A 601 6.37 38.11 -30.68
C LEU A 601 7.45 38.19 -29.59
N GLY A 602 7.93 37.04 -29.13
CA GLY A 602 8.97 36.94 -28.11
C GLY A 602 8.51 37.17 -26.67
N LEU A 603 7.22 37.39 -26.42
CA LEU A 603 6.68 37.40 -25.05
C LEU A 603 6.61 35.99 -24.47
N LYS A 604 6.76 35.84 -23.16
CA LYS A 604 6.46 34.57 -22.50
C LYS A 604 4.93 34.35 -22.42
N ARG A 605 4.48 33.09 -22.49
CA ARG A 605 3.05 32.71 -22.54
C ARG A 605 2.10 33.46 -21.58
N PHE A 606 2.44 33.58 -20.29
CA PHE A 606 1.57 34.27 -19.33
C PHE A 606 1.73 35.80 -19.31
N ASP A 607 2.82 36.33 -19.86
CA ASP A 607 2.95 37.77 -20.10
C ASP A 607 2.14 38.16 -21.34
N ALA A 608 2.17 37.31 -22.37
CA ALA A 608 1.32 37.43 -23.55
C ALA A 608 -0.17 37.37 -23.19
N ARG A 609 -0.58 36.58 -22.20
CA ARG A 609 -1.96 36.58 -21.67
C ARG A 609 -2.42 37.98 -21.27
N LYS A 610 -1.58 38.71 -20.52
CA LYS A 610 -1.87 40.09 -20.10
C LYS A 610 -1.90 41.04 -21.31
N ALA A 611 -0.92 40.92 -22.20
CA ALA A 611 -0.79 41.77 -23.38
C ALA A 611 -1.97 41.60 -24.37
N VAL A 612 -2.37 40.37 -24.66
CA VAL A 612 -3.51 40.04 -25.53
C VAL A 612 -4.81 40.57 -24.94
N LEU A 613 -5.03 40.37 -23.63
CA LEU A 613 -6.22 40.88 -22.95
C LEU A 613 -6.32 42.41 -23.05
N GLN A 614 -5.21 43.12 -22.84
CA GLN A 614 -5.19 44.57 -22.98
C GLN A 614 -5.45 44.99 -24.43
N ALA A 615 -4.81 44.35 -25.41
CA ALA A 615 -5.00 44.65 -26.82
C ALA A 615 -6.43 44.41 -27.33
N LEU A 616 -7.17 43.45 -26.73
CA LEU A 616 -8.60 43.23 -26.98
C LEU A 616 -9.48 44.32 -26.36
N LYS A 617 -9.13 44.82 -25.17
CA LYS A 617 -9.82 45.97 -24.54
C LYS A 617 -9.66 47.23 -25.37
N ASP A 618 -8.44 47.51 -25.83
CA ASP A 618 -8.13 48.69 -26.64
C ASP A 618 -8.89 48.68 -27.99
N ARG A 619 -9.26 47.49 -28.49
CA ARG A 619 -10.06 47.28 -29.71
C ARG A 619 -11.57 47.17 -29.46
N GLY A 620 -12.04 47.22 -28.21
CA GLY A 620 -13.46 47.06 -27.87
C GLY A 620 -14.04 45.65 -28.08
N GLN A 621 -13.19 44.63 -28.29
CA GLN A 621 -13.61 43.24 -28.54
C GLN A 621 -13.65 42.38 -27.27
N PHE A 622 -13.06 42.87 -26.18
CA PHE A 622 -13.23 42.28 -24.85
C PHE A 622 -14.66 42.48 -24.34
N LYS A 623 -15.29 41.45 -23.78
CA LYS A 623 -16.66 41.51 -23.24
C LYS A 623 -16.68 41.41 -21.71
N GLU A 624 -16.18 40.32 -21.14
CA GLU A 624 -16.21 40.10 -19.69
C GLU A 624 -15.18 39.07 -19.22
N ILE A 625 -14.94 39.02 -17.90
CA ILE A 625 -14.21 37.95 -17.21
C ILE A 625 -15.09 37.44 -16.07
N LYS A 626 -15.34 36.14 -16.05
CA LYS A 626 -16.10 35.46 -15.00
C LYS A 626 -15.23 34.45 -14.27
N ASP A 627 -15.55 34.19 -13.02
CA ASP A 627 -14.92 33.11 -12.26
C ASP A 627 -15.39 31.76 -12.81
N ASN A 628 -14.45 30.83 -12.98
CA ASN A 628 -14.70 29.55 -13.63
C ASN A 628 -13.92 28.43 -12.94
N PRO A 629 -14.61 27.46 -12.33
CA PRO A 629 -13.97 26.24 -11.86
C PRO A 629 -13.24 25.53 -13.00
N MET A 630 -12.02 25.06 -12.77
CA MET A 630 -11.23 24.39 -13.80
C MET A 630 -10.21 23.42 -13.21
N VAL A 631 -9.71 22.52 -14.06
CA VAL A 631 -8.58 21.65 -13.74
C VAL A 631 -7.34 22.17 -14.45
N VAL A 632 -6.30 22.50 -13.70
CA VAL A 632 -5.02 22.95 -14.24
C VAL A 632 -4.02 21.80 -14.23
N PRO A 633 -3.43 21.42 -15.38
CA PRO A 633 -2.42 20.39 -15.44
C PRO A 633 -1.06 20.95 -14.97
N VAL A 634 -0.48 20.33 -13.95
CA VAL A 634 0.77 20.76 -13.32
C VAL A 634 1.80 19.65 -13.43
N CYS A 635 3.01 19.95 -13.88
CA CYS A 635 4.08 18.96 -13.90
C CYS A 635 4.41 18.55 -12.45
N SER A 636 4.33 17.25 -12.17
CA SER A 636 4.57 16.71 -10.83
C SER A 636 5.98 16.99 -10.29
N ARG A 637 6.96 17.24 -11.19
CA ARG A 637 8.37 17.44 -10.86
C ARG A 637 8.77 18.92 -10.78
N SER A 638 8.56 19.68 -11.85
CA SER A 638 8.94 21.10 -11.92
C SER A 638 7.93 22.04 -11.26
N LYS A 639 6.69 21.56 -11.05
CA LYS A 639 5.54 22.37 -10.61
C LYS A 639 5.13 23.46 -11.60
N ASP A 640 5.62 23.37 -12.83
CA ASP A 640 5.22 24.22 -13.94
C ASP A 640 3.84 23.81 -14.50
N ILE A 641 3.16 24.74 -15.17
CA ILE A 641 1.92 24.45 -15.88
C ILE A 641 2.25 23.73 -17.19
N VAL A 642 1.64 22.57 -17.40
CA VAL A 642 1.90 21.73 -18.58
C VAL A 642 1.33 22.39 -19.82
N GLU A 643 2.12 22.40 -20.88
CA GLU A 643 1.75 22.93 -22.19
C GLU A 643 1.49 21.79 -23.18
N PRO A 644 0.32 21.69 -23.82
CA PRO A 644 0.17 20.86 -25.01
C PRO A 644 1.02 21.44 -26.13
N LEU A 645 2.09 20.75 -26.53
CA LEU A 645 3.00 21.22 -27.59
C LEU A 645 3.06 20.23 -28.74
N LEU A 646 2.96 20.71 -29.97
CA LEU A 646 3.01 19.86 -31.16
C LEU A 646 4.47 19.46 -31.48
N LYS A 647 4.86 18.23 -31.16
CA LYS A 647 6.23 17.73 -31.35
C LYS A 647 6.28 16.36 -32.04
N PRO A 648 7.28 16.11 -32.91
CA PRO A 648 7.55 14.77 -33.42
C PRO A 648 8.17 13.92 -32.30
N GLN A 649 7.51 12.82 -31.94
CA GLN A 649 7.96 11.89 -30.89
C GLN A 649 7.80 10.44 -31.33
N TRP A 650 8.41 9.54 -30.55
CA TRP A 650 8.30 8.09 -30.68
C TRP A 650 7.18 7.56 -29.79
N TYR A 651 6.34 6.68 -30.35
CA TYR A 651 5.19 6.09 -29.69
C TYR A 651 5.23 4.57 -29.81
N VAL A 652 4.69 3.89 -28.81
CA VAL A 652 4.33 2.46 -28.84
C VAL A 652 2.83 2.36 -29.01
N ASP A 653 2.37 1.70 -30.07
CA ASP A 653 0.98 1.24 -30.20
C ASP A 653 0.69 0.24 -29.08
N CYS A 654 -0.22 0.62 -28.18
CA CYS A 654 -0.55 -0.17 -27.01
C CYS A 654 -1.85 -0.98 -27.18
N THR A 655 -2.60 -0.82 -28.27
CA THR A 655 -3.96 -1.36 -28.38
C THR A 655 -3.97 -2.88 -28.30
N GLU A 656 -3.20 -3.57 -29.16
CA GLU A 656 -3.18 -5.04 -29.16
C GLU A 656 -2.46 -5.60 -27.92
N MET A 657 -1.38 -4.96 -27.47
CA MET A 657 -0.63 -5.38 -26.28
C MET A 657 -1.48 -5.25 -25.01
N GLY A 658 -2.27 -4.18 -24.88
CA GLY A 658 -3.18 -3.96 -23.76
C GLY A 658 -4.31 -5.00 -23.74
N LYS A 659 -4.88 -5.31 -24.90
CA LYS A 659 -5.87 -6.39 -25.04
C LYS A 659 -5.30 -7.73 -24.59
N GLN A 660 -4.11 -8.12 -25.06
CA GLN A 660 -3.48 -9.38 -24.65
C GLN A 660 -3.17 -9.44 -23.15
N ALA A 661 -2.78 -8.31 -22.55
CA ALA A 661 -2.56 -8.20 -21.11
C ALA A 661 -3.89 -8.33 -20.31
N ALA A 662 -4.99 -7.76 -20.80
CA ALA A 662 -6.31 -7.94 -20.22
C ALA A 662 -6.79 -9.40 -20.32
N ASP A 663 -6.65 -10.00 -21.50
CA ASP A 663 -7.05 -11.38 -21.76
C ASP A 663 -6.24 -12.37 -20.91
N ALA A 664 -4.94 -12.12 -20.69
CA ALA A 664 -4.14 -12.93 -19.77
C ALA A 664 -4.71 -13.01 -18.35
N VAL A 665 -5.34 -11.95 -17.88
CA VAL A 665 -6.02 -11.93 -16.57
C VAL A 665 -7.40 -12.59 -16.65
N ARG A 666 -8.17 -12.31 -17.72
CA ARG A 666 -9.49 -12.94 -17.94
C ARG A 666 -9.40 -14.46 -18.04
N ASP A 667 -8.37 -14.97 -18.70
CA ASP A 667 -8.10 -16.40 -18.91
C ASP A 667 -7.51 -17.09 -17.66
N GLY A 668 -7.15 -16.34 -16.62
CA GLY A 668 -6.49 -16.86 -15.42
C GLY A 668 -5.01 -17.23 -15.59
N ARG A 669 -4.38 -16.89 -16.73
CA ARG A 669 -2.93 -17.10 -16.96
C ARG A 669 -2.06 -16.17 -16.10
N LEU A 670 -2.58 -14.99 -15.79
CA LEU A 670 -1.99 -14.00 -14.88
C LEU A 670 -2.99 -13.72 -13.74
N LYS A 671 -2.56 -13.88 -12.49
CA LYS A 671 -3.38 -13.56 -11.32
C LYS A 671 -2.97 -12.22 -10.72
N ILE A 672 -3.92 -11.31 -10.50
CA ILE A 672 -3.69 -10.02 -9.82
C ILE A 672 -4.38 -10.06 -8.46
N ILE A 673 -3.59 -9.90 -7.40
CA ILE A 673 -4.02 -10.04 -6.02
C ILE A 673 -3.80 -8.71 -5.30
N PRO A 674 -4.79 -8.22 -4.54
CA PRO A 674 -6.17 -8.72 -4.41
C PRO A 674 -7.09 -8.37 -5.60
N ASP A 675 -8.16 -9.15 -5.77
CA ASP A 675 -9.09 -9.11 -6.93
C ASP A 675 -9.82 -7.76 -7.13
N HIS A 676 -9.88 -6.89 -6.11
CA HIS A 676 -10.52 -5.59 -6.27
C HIS A 676 -9.76 -4.67 -7.25
N HIS A 677 -8.50 -4.96 -7.57
CA HIS A 677 -7.74 -4.26 -8.60
C HIS A 677 -8.16 -4.62 -10.03
N LEU A 678 -8.86 -5.74 -10.24
CA LEU A 678 -9.25 -6.24 -11.57
C LEU A 678 -10.09 -5.22 -12.35
N LYS A 679 -11.05 -4.56 -11.70
CA LYS A 679 -11.87 -3.52 -12.36
C LYS A 679 -11.01 -2.38 -12.90
N THR A 680 -10.06 -1.91 -12.09
CA THR A 680 -9.14 -0.84 -12.51
C THR A 680 -8.20 -1.32 -13.60
N TRP A 681 -7.74 -2.56 -13.54
CA TRP A 681 -6.91 -3.18 -14.57
C TRP A 681 -7.63 -3.21 -15.92
N PHE A 682 -8.84 -3.77 -15.99
CA PHE A 682 -9.61 -3.85 -17.24
C PHE A 682 -9.95 -2.47 -17.79
N ASN A 683 -10.43 -1.55 -16.94
CA ASN A 683 -10.70 -0.18 -17.37
C ASN A 683 -9.48 0.50 -18.01
N TRP A 684 -8.28 0.23 -17.51
CA TRP A 684 -7.06 0.83 -18.06
C TRP A 684 -6.58 0.13 -19.33
N MET A 685 -6.57 -1.21 -19.35
CA MET A 685 -6.12 -1.98 -20.52
C MET A 685 -7.06 -1.84 -21.71
N ASP A 686 -8.37 -1.85 -21.48
CA ASP A 686 -9.38 -1.75 -22.55
C ASP A 686 -9.44 -0.35 -23.18
N ASN A 687 -8.95 0.67 -22.47
CA ASN A 687 -8.94 2.07 -22.93
C ASN A 687 -7.52 2.65 -23.05
N ILE A 688 -6.51 1.78 -23.20
CA ILE A 688 -5.12 2.20 -23.24
C ILE A 688 -4.83 3.04 -24.49
N ARG A 689 -4.05 4.12 -24.32
CA ARG A 689 -3.59 4.98 -25.41
C ARG A 689 -2.14 4.69 -25.76
N ASP A 690 -1.74 5.09 -26.97
CA ASP A 690 -0.36 4.99 -27.41
C ASP A 690 0.60 5.67 -26.45
N TRP A 691 1.66 4.97 -26.13
CA TRP A 691 2.62 5.41 -25.13
C TRP A 691 3.76 6.18 -25.78
N CYS A 692 3.87 7.47 -25.48
CA CYS A 692 5.01 8.29 -25.86
C CYS A 692 6.27 7.83 -25.11
N ILE A 693 7.25 7.29 -25.84
CA ILE A 693 8.48 6.70 -25.29
C ILE A 693 9.73 7.57 -25.45
N SER A 694 9.69 8.66 -26.21
CA SER A 694 10.85 9.58 -26.31
C SER A 694 10.81 10.69 -25.27
N ARG A 695 12.00 11.10 -24.81
CA ARG A 695 12.22 12.15 -23.81
C ARG A 695 13.42 13.01 -24.20
N GLN A 696 13.32 14.32 -24.01
CA GLN A 696 14.38 15.29 -24.32
C GLN A 696 15.31 15.49 -23.11
N LEU A 697 15.68 14.36 -22.50
CA LEU A 697 16.56 14.29 -21.35
C LEU A 697 17.98 13.94 -21.81
N TRP A 698 18.96 14.19 -20.96
CA TRP A 698 20.35 13.78 -21.23
C TRP A 698 20.69 12.45 -20.56
N TRP A 699 19.98 12.11 -19.48
CA TRP A 699 20.12 10.86 -18.75
C TRP A 699 19.03 9.85 -19.14
N GLY A 700 19.44 8.69 -19.66
CA GLY A 700 18.58 7.61 -20.11
C GLY A 700 19.20 6.82 -21.27
N HIS A 701 18.51 5.79 -21.75
CA HIS A 701 18.96 5.02 -22.92
C HIS A 701 18.72 5.84 -24.19
N ARG A 702 19.76 6.13 -24.98
CA ARG A 702 19.59 6.80 -26.27
C ARG A 702 18.72 5.95 -27.20
N ILE A 703 17.83 6.60 -27.94
CA ILE A 703 17.02 5.92 -28.96
C ILE A 703 17.96 5.44 -30.08
N PRO A 704 17.95 4.15 -30.46
CA PRO A 704 18.83 3.60 -31.49
C PRO A 704 18.34 3.90 -32.92
N ALA A 705 18.10 5.20 -33.20
CA ALA A 705 17.63 5.71 -34.47
C ALA A 705 18.57 6.80 -35.00
N TYR A 706 18.63 6.91 -36.33
CA TYR A 706 19.48 7.85 -37.06
C TYR A 706 18.65 8.59 -38.10
N PHE A 707 18.96 9.85 -38.33
CA PHE A 707 18.38 10.65 -39.38
C PHE A 707 19.30 10.68 -40.59
N ILE A 708 18.72 10.49 -41.77
CA ILE A 708 19.38 10.65 -43.06
C ILE A 708 18.67 11.75 -43.86
N THR A 709 19.43 12.53 -44.62
CA THR A 709 18.89 13.47 -45.61
C THR A 709 18.62 12.69 -46.89
N VAL A 710 17.44 12.87 -47.50
CA VAL A 710 17.12 12.25 -48.80
C VAL A 710 16.95 13.37 -49.82
N ASP A 711 17.82 13.42 -50.82
CA ASP A 711 17.74 14.38 -51.93
C ASP A 711 16.99 13.73 -53.11
N HIS A 712 15.65 13.76 -53.05
CA HIS A 712 14.78 13.19 -54.09
C HIS A 712 13.57 14.08 -54.34
N SER A 713 13.14 14.21 -55.60
CA SER A 713 12.06 15.11 -56.05
C SER A 713 10.69 14.83 -55.42
N SER A 714 10.50 13.64 -54.85
CA SER A 714 9.27 13.23 -54.13
C SER A 714 9.31 13.51 -52.62
N VAL A 715 10.43 14.00 -52.09
CA VAL A 715 10.62 14.32 -50.66
C VAL A 715 10.77 15.84 -50.55
N LYS A 716 10.12 16.48 -49.59
CA LYS A 716 10.22 17.94 -49.47
C LYS A 716 11.68 18.33 -49.13
N PRO A 717 12.26 19.39 -49.71
CA PRO A 717 13.60 19.85 -49.35
C PRO A 717 13.72 20.06 -47.83
N GLY A 718 14.67 19.38 -47.19
CA GLY A 718 14.91 19.44 -45.73
C GLY A 718 14.19 18.38 -44.89
N GLU A 719 13.42 17.47 -45.50
CA GLU A 719 12.77 16.36 -44.78
C GLU A 719 13.82 15.26 -44.45
N ARG A 720 13.99 14.96 -43.16
CA ARG A 720 14.90 13.90 -42.69
C ARG A 720 14.14 12.57 -42.64
N ALA A 721 14.58 11.58 -43.39
CA ALA A 721 14.09 10.21 -43.22
C ALA A 721 14.78 9.55 -42.03
N VAL A 722 14.06 8.70 -41.28
CA VAL A 722 14.62 7.99 -40.14
C VAL A 722 15.10 6.61 -40.59
N ARG A 723 16.37 6.29 -40.35
CA ARG A 723 16.97 4.97 -40.58
C ARG A 723 17.46 4.36 -39.26
N ARG A 724 17.38 3.04 -39.17
CA ARG A 724 17.66 2.24 -37.96
C ARG A 724 19.17 2.13 -37.72
N GLY A 725 19.62 2.06 -36.46
CA GLY A 725 20.99 1.62 -36.16
C GLY A 725 21.04 0.53 -35.10
N GLY A 726 21.25 -0.70 -35.59
CA GLY A 726 21.86 -1.79 -34.83
C GLY A 726 23.29 -2.02 -35.33
N LYS A 727 24.05 -2.91 -34.67
CA LYS A 727 25.44 -3.32 -35.02
C LYS A 727 25.65 -3.93 -36.43
N ARG A 728 24.80 -3.64 -37.42
CA ARG A 728 24.91 -4.09 -38.82
C ARG A 728 25.20 -2.97 -39.84
N GLU A 729 25.73 -1.82 -39.42
CA GLU A 729 26.13 -0.73 -40.34
C GLU A 729 27.62 -0.76 -40.71
N LYS A 730 28.08 -1.86 -41.33
CA LYS A 730 29.33 -1.82 -42.13
C LYS A 730 29.12 -2.09 -43.62
N ASN A 731 27.93 -2.55 -44.04
CA ASN A 731 27.62 -2.88 -45.44
C ASN A 731 26.27 -2.28 -45.84
N LEU A 732 26.22 -0.97 -46.10
CA LEU A 732 25.06 -0.33 -46.69
C LEU A 732 25.19 -0.37 -48.24
N PRO A 733 24.20 -0.89 -49.00
CA PRO A 733 24.19 -0.76 -50.44
C PRO A 733 24.11 0.72 -50.83
N GLN A 734 25.09 1.20 -51.60
CA GLN A 734 24.99 2.48 -52.30
C GLN A 734 23.93 2.38 -53.39
N THR A 735 22.66 2.55 -53.06
CA THR A 735 21.65 2.86 -54.07
C THR A 735 21.84 4.34 -54.45
N GLY A 736 22.14 4.62 -55.72
CA GLY A 736 22.63 5.90 -56.25
C GLY A 736 21.75 7.15 -56.12
N TRP A 737 20.80 7.16 -55.18
CA TRP A 737 19.87 8.27 -54.88
C TRP A 737 19.93 8.73 -53.41
N LEU A 738 20.83 8.17 -52.60
CA LEU A 738 21.03 8.55 -51.19
C LEU A 738 22.40 9.21 -51.04
N THR A 739 22.44 10.53 -50.94
CA THR A 739 23.59 11.27 -50.42
C THR A 739 23.56 11.18 -48.90
N PHE A 740 24.45 10.38 -48.32
CA PHE A 740 24.64 10.33 -46.88
C PHE A 740 25.46 11.54 -46.45
N ASP A 741 24.81 12.65 -46.12
CA ASP A 741 25.37 13.50 -45.06
C ASP A 741 25.41 12.65 -43.79
N MET A 742 26.53 12.70 -43.06
CA MET A 742 26.82 11.86 -41.89
C MET A 742 25.55 11.58 -41.04
N PRO A 743 25.13 10.32 -40.84
CA PRO A 743 23.88 10.01 -40.16
C PRO A 743 23.85 10.63 -38.77
N VAL A 744 22.86 11.49 -38.50
CA VAL A 744 22.73 12.18 -37.22
C VAL A 744 21.94 11.29 -36.28
N SER A 745 22.53 10.84 -35.18
CA SER A 745 21.82 10.03 -34.18
C SER A 745 20.69 10.83 -33.52
N ASP A 746 19.58 10.16 -33.21
CA ASP A 746 18.51 10.76 -32.41
C ASP A 746 19.06 11.10 -31.01
N GLU A 747 18.94 12.37 -30.63
CA GLU A 747 19.48 12.89 -29.36
C GLU A 747 18.55 12.58 -28.18
N ASP A 748 17.31 12.18 -28.46
CA ASP A 748 16.32 11.75 -27.47
C ASP A 748 16.77 10.48 -26.74
N VAL A 749 16.29 10.37 -25.51
CA VAL A 749 16.39 9.15 -24.72
C VAL A 749 15.02 8.50 -24.55
N LEU A 750 15.02 7.20 -24.26
CA LEU A 750 13.83 6.43 -23.95
C LEU A 750 13.31 6.78 -22.56
N ASP A 751 11.98 6.73 -22.42
CA ASP A 751 11.28 6.73 -21.15
C ASP A 751 11.85 5.63 -20.24
N THR A 752 12.06 5.96 -18.96
CA THR A 752 12.59 5.02 -17.97
C THR A 752 11.73 3.75 -17.92
N TRP A 753 10.41 3.89 -17.99
CA TRP A 753 9.47 2.78 -17.98
C TRP A 753 9.62 1.83 -19.17
N PHE A 754 10.24 2.25 -20.27
CA PHE A 754 10.59 1.37 -21.39
C PHE A 754 11.67 0.36 -20.99
N SER A 755 12.72 0.83 -20.31
CA SER A 755 13.76 -0.07 -19.79
C SER A 755 13.27 -0.92 -18.61
N SER A 756 12.52 -0.33 -17.68
CA SER A 756 12.00 -1.04 -16.51
C SER A 756 10.89 -2.02 -16.90
N GLY A 757 10.16 -1.75 -17.99
CA GLY A 757 9.15 -2.63 -18.56
C GLY A 757 9.72 -3.95 -19.11
N ILE A 758 11.02 -4.05 -19.35
CA ILE A 758 11.66 -5.32 -19.72
C ILE A 758 12.58 -5.86 -18.63
N PHE A 759 12.49 -5.35 -17.40
CA PHE A 759 13.37 -5.74 -16.30
C PHE A 759 13.40 -7.27 -16.05
N PRO A 760 12.27 -8.01 -16.01
CA PRO A 760 12.29 -9.46 -15.79
C PRO A 760 13.01 -10.26 -16.89
N LEU A 761 13.25 -9.64 -18.06
CA LEU A 761 14.00 -10.21 -19.18
C LEU A 761 15.47 -9.77 -19.14
N SER A 762 15.68 -8.46 -19.00
CA SER A 762 16.99 -7.82 -19.18
C SER A 762 17.98 -8.20 -18.07
N ILE A 763 17.50 -8.46 -16.84
CA ILE A 763 18.35 -8.95 -15.75
C ILE A 763 19.04 -10.28 -16.08
N PHE A 764 18.46 -11.11 -16.95
CA PHE A 764 19.03 -12.39 -17.37
C PHE A 764 19.75 -12.33 -18.73
N GLY A 765 19.89 -11.14 -19.32
CA GLY A 765 20.66 -10.95 -20.55
C GLY A 765 19.90 -11.22 -21.85
N TRP A 766 18.56 -11.29 -21.80
CA TRP A 766 17.73 -11.25 -23.01
C TRP A 766 18.18 -10.08 -23.91
N PRO A 767 18.29 -10.24 -25.23
CA PRO A 767 17.80 -11.36 -26.06
C PRO A 767 18.73 -12.58 -26.14
N ASN A 768 19.90 -12.55 -25.51
CA ASN A 768 20.82 -13.68 -25.56
C ASN A 768 20.28 -14.81 -24.67
N GLU A 769 20.43 -16.05 -25.12
CA GLU A 769 20.15 -17.20 -24.27
C GLU A 769 21.13 -17.24 -23.09
N SER A 770 20.61 -17.58 -21.91
CA SER A 770 21.40 -17.79 -20.70
C SER A 770 20.75 -18.87 -19.83
N GLU A 771 21.55 -19.53 -18.99
CA GLU A 771 21.02 -20.50 -18.03
C GLU A 771 19.97 -19.84 -17.12
N ASP A 772 20.26 -18.66 -16.58
CA ASP A 772 19.33 -17.91 -15.74
C ASP A 772 18.02 -17.59 -16.47
N LEU A 773 18.06 -17.14 -17.73
CA LEU A 773 16.84 -16.84 -18.50
C LEU A 773 15.98 -18.10 -18.69
N ASN A 774 16.61 -19.25 -18.95
CA ASN A 774 15.91 -20.51 -19.18
C ASN A 774 15.29 -21.09 -17.90
N VAL A 775 15.96 -20.93 -16.75
CA VAL A 775 15.51 -21.47 -15.46
C VAL A 775 14.48 -20.56 -14.79
N PHE A 776 14.67 -19.25 -14.85
CA PHE A 776 13.95 -18.29 -14.03
C PHE A 776 12.89 -17.46 -14.77
N TYR A 777 12.78 -17.55 -16.11
CA TYR A 777 11.74 -16.88 -16.88
C TYR A 777 10.74 -17.88 -17.49
N PRO A 778 9.43 -17.74 -17.24
CA PRO A 778 8.75 -16.64 -16.54
C PRO A 778 8.91 -16.70 -15.02
N GLY A 779 8.88 -15.54 -14.35
CA GLY A 779 8.96 -15.46 -12.90
C GLY A 779 7.74 -16.07 -12.19
N THR A 780 7.87 -16.35 -10.89
CA THR A 780 6.77 -16.90 -10.09
C THR A 780 5.83 -15.78 -9.63
N LEU A 781 6.38 -14.78 -8.95
CA LEU A 781 5.64 -13.70 -8.33
C LEU A 781 6.30 -12.35 -8.63
N LEU A 782 5.48 -11.35 -8.96
CA LEU A 782 5.84 -9.95 -8.80
C LEU A 782 5.11 -9.35 -7.61
N GLU A 783 5.87 -8.89 -6.63
CA GLU A 783 5.32 -8.12 -5.52
C GLU A 783 5.67 -6.64 -5.67
N THR A 784 4.68 -5.75 -5.49
CA THR A 784 4.91 -4.29 -5.54
C THR A 784 3.76 -3.50 -4.91
N GLY A 785 3.96 -2.21 -4.67
CA GLY A 785 2.87 -1.30 -4.29
C GLY A 785 1.86 -1.11 -5.43
N HIS A 786 0.57 -0.98 -5.10
CA HIS A 786 -0.48 -0.74 -6.09
C HIS A 786 -0.33 0.59 -6.85
N ASP A 787 0.51 1.50 -6.37
CA ASP A 787 0.77 2.79 -7.03
C ASP A 787 1.59 2.63 -8.33
N ILE A 788 2.28 1.50 -8.54
CA ILE A 788 3.01 1.22 -9.79
C ILE A 788 2.41 0.15 -10.69
N LEU A 789 1.14 -0.23 -10.46
CA LEU A 789 0.40 -1.19 -11.30
C LEU A 789 0.43 -0.83 -12.80
N PHE A 790 0.17 0.43 -13.14
CA PHE A 790 0.11 0.85 -14.56
C PHE A 790 1.44 1.36 -15.10
N PHE A 791 2.29 1.89 -14.24
CA PHE A 791 3.61 2.38 -14.64
C PHE A 791 4.56 1.23 -14.98
N TRP A 792 4.48 0.13 -14.23
CA TRP A 792 5.48 -0.93 -14.30
C TRP A 792 4.88 -2.30 -14.59
N VAL A 793 3.94 -2.79 -13.78
CA VAL A 793 3.37 -4.14 -13.94
C VAL A 793 2.73 -4.30 -15.33
N ALA A 794 1.87 -3.37 -15.71
CA ALA A 794 1.25 -3.32 -17.03
C ALA A 794 2.27 -3.34 -18.17
N ARG A 795 3.33 -2.52 -18.06
CA ARG A 795 4.39 -2.44 -19.07
C ARG A 795 5.15 -3.76 -19.18
N MET A 796 5.46 -4.41 -18.06
CA MET A 796 6.10 -5.73 -18.05
C MET A 796 5.25 -6.81 -18.69
N VAL A 797 3.94 -6.83 -18.40
CA VAL A 797 3.03 -7.83 -18.99
C VAL A 797 2.95 -7.63 -20.51
N MET A 798 2.70 -6.39 -20.93
CA MET A 798 2.62 -6.06 -22.35
C MET A 798 3.93 -6.37 -23.09
N MET A 799 5.06 -5.88 -22.60
CA MET A 799 6.35 -6.06 -23.27
C MET A 799 6.85 -7.51 -23.19
N GLY A 800 6.60 -8.23 -22.10
CA GLY A 800 6.92 -9.65 -21.97
C GLY A 800 6.20 -10.49 -23.01
N LEU A 801 4.88 -10.30 -23.14
CA LEU A 801 4.06 -10.97 -24.16
C LEU A 801 4.51 -10.60 -25.58
N LYS A 802 4.73 -9.30 -25.84
CA LYS A 802 5.14 -8.83 -27.16
C LYS A 802 6.50 -9.36 -27.60
N LEU A 803 7.50 -9.35 -26.72
CA LEU A 803 8.88 -9.69 -27.06
C LEU A 803 9.19 -11.19 -26.99
N THR A 804 8.42 -11.96 -26.21
CA THR A 804 8.71 -13.38 -25.95
C THR A 804 7.55 -14.33 -26.13
N GLY A 805 6.32 -13.82 -26.27
CA GLY A 805 5.09 -14.64 -26.26
C GLY A 805 4.74 -15.22 -24.89
N LYS A 806 5.51 -14.92 -23.83
CA LYS A 806 5.32 -15.44 -22.47
C LYS A 806 5.01 -14.30 -21.50
N LEU A 807 4.28 -14.61 -20.44
CA LEU A 807 4.07 -13.66 -19.34
C LEU A 807 5.37 -13.45 -18.57
N PRO A 808 5.64 -12.25 -18.03
CA PRO A 808 6.83 -12.00 -17.22
C PRO A 808 6.80 -12.71 -15.86
N PHE A 809 5.61 -12.96 -15.33
CA PHE A 809 5.34 -13.62 -14.04
C PHE A 809 3.93 -14.21 -14.05
N ARG A 810 3.66 -15.16 -13.14
CA ARG A 810 2.34 -15.83 -13.03
C ARG A 810 1.39 -15.10 -12.09
N GLU A 811 1.93 -14.51 -11.02
CA GLU A 811 1.14 -13.79 -10.02
C GLU A 811 1.68 -12.38 -9.79
N VAL A 812 0.76 -11.45 -9.48
CA VAL A 812 1.06 -10.09 -9.03
C VAL A 812 0.41 -9.88 -7.68
N TYR A 813 1.19 -9.62 -6.64
CA TYR A 813 0.69 -9.20 -5.34
C TYR A 813 0.91 -7.70 -5.13
N LEU A 814 -0.18 -6.97 -4.88
CA LEU A 814 -0.20 -5.51 -4.73
C LEU A 814 -0.43 -5.10 -3.28
N HIS A 815 0.59 -4.53 -2.64
CA HIS A 815 0.46 -4.03 -1.26
C HIS A 815 -0.02 -2.57 -1.16
N ALA A 816 -0.52 -2.23 0.03
CA ALA A 816 -0.94 -0.88 0.43
C ALA A 816 0.24 0.10 0.53
N VAL A 817 0.00 1.39 0.31
CA VAL A 817 1.05 2.42 0.37
C VAL A 817 1.23 2.94 1.79
N VAL A 818 2.48 2.98 2.28
CA VAL A 818 2.80 3.52 3.61
C VAL A 818 2.65 5.04 3.65
N ARG A 819 1.98 5.53 4.70
CA ARG A 819 1.76 6.92 5.02
C ARG A 819 2.35 7.27 6.37
N ASP A 820 2.64 8.56 6.57
CA ASP A 820 3.00 9.07 7.88
C ASP A 820 1.80 9.03 8.85
N ALA A 821 2.05 9.30 10.13
CA ALA A 821 1.03 9.31 11.18
C ALA A 821 -0.14 10.29 10.91
N HIS A 822 0.04 11.24 9.99
CA HIS A 822 -0.94 12.24 9.59
C HIS A 822 -1.67 11.88 8.27
N GLY A 823 -1.42 10.68 7.71
CA GLY A 823 -2.08 10.21 6.49
C GLY A 823 -1.50 10.78 5.19
N ARG A 824 -0.32 11.39 5.22
CA ARG A 824 0.37 11.84 3.99
C ARG A 824 1.24 10.71 3.45
N LYS A 825 1.27 10.53 2.12
CA LYS A 825 2.12 9.52 1.46
C LYS A 825 3.58 9.68 1.92
N MET A 826 4.23 8.59 2.31
CA MET A 826 5.66 8.62 2.60
C MET A 826 6.43 8.93 1.31
N SER A 827 7.13 10.06 1.25
CA SER A 827 7.87 10.44 0.05
C SER A 827 9.03 11.37 0.35
N LYS A 828 10.07 11.27 -0.49
CA LYS A 828 11.26 12.13 -0.40
C LYS A 828 10.94 13.62 -0.56
N SER A 829 9.88 13.96 -1.31
CA SER A 829 9.46 15.35 -1.55
C SER A 829 8.71 16.00 -0.40
N LEU A 830 8.19 15.22 0.55
CA LEU A 830 7.44 15.71 1.72
C LEU A 830 8.27 15.73 3.00
N GLY A 831 9.48 15.16 2.98
CA GLY A 831 10.39 15.16 4.13
C GLY A 831 9.90 14.39 5.33
N ASN A 832 8.87 13.54 5.19
CA ASN A 832 8.32 12.74 6.28
C ASN A 832 9.13 11.46 6.59
N GLY A 833 10.44 11.45 6.27
CA GLY A 833 11.40 10.38 6.60
C GLY A 833 12.14 10.61 7.93
N LEU A 834 13.20 9.83 8.20
CA LEU A 834 13.98 9.90 9.44
C LEU A 834 14.82 11.19 9.58
N HIS A 835 14.99 11.66 10.84
CA HIS A 835 15.57 12.95 11.23
C HIS A 835 16.94 13.28 10.61
N ASN A 836 17.89 12.33 10.61
CA ASN A 836 19.26 12.54 10.11
C ASN A 836 19.35 12.71 8.58
N GLN A 837 18.26 12.51 7.85
CA GLN A 837 18.23 12.65 6.38
C GLN A 837 17.69 14.01 5.91
N LEU A 838 17.18 14.85 6.82
CA LEU A 838 16.60 16.15 6.46
C LEU A 838 17.64 17.19 6.05
N THR A 839 18.81 17.19 6.68
CA THR A 839 19.87 18.20 6.48
C THR A 839 20.59 18.10 5.14
N ASP A 840 20.60 16.92 4.52
CA ASP A 840 21.24 16.63 3.22
C ASP A 840 20.23 16.47 2.06
N SER A 841 18.97 16.85 2.28
CA SER A 841 17.89 16.61 1.32
C SER A 841 17.72 17.75 0.30
N ASN A 842 17.08 17.44 -0.84
CA ASN A 842 16.67 18.44 -1.84
C ASN A 842 15.25 18.99 -1.56
N LEU A 843 14.86 19.04 -0.29
CA LEU A 843 13.55 19.54 0.14
C LEU A 843 13.48 21.07 0.05
N ASP A 844 12.27 21.57 -0.19
CA ASP A 844 11.99 22.99 -0.04
C ASP A 844 12.24 23.42 1.43
N PRO A 845 12.89 24.58 1.69
CA PRO A 845 13.15 25.06 3.05
C PRO A 845 11.91 25.08 3.95
N LEU A 846 10.74 25.42 3.39
CA LEU A 846 9.48 25.44 4.13
C LEU A 846 9.03 24.03 4.54
N GLU A 847 9.25 23.03 3.69
CA GLU A 847 8.95 21.63 4.00
C GLU A 847 9.93 21.05 5.02
N ILE A 848 11.20 21.50 5.03
CA ILE A 848 12.16 21.13 6.09
C ILE A 848 11.67 21.63 7.46
N GLU A 849 11.20 22.88 7.54
CA GLU A 849 10.67 23.44 8.79
C GLU A 849 9.42 22.70 9.28
N LYS A 850 8.47 22.44 8.37
CA LYS A 850 7.28 21.64 8.69
C LYS A 850 7.64 20.23 9.15
N ALA A 851 8.59 19.56 8.49
CA ALA A 851 9.03 18.23 8.87
C ALA A 851 9.70 18.21 10.26
N LYS A 852 10.56 19.20 10.55
CA LYS A 852 11.18 19.35 11.88
C LYS A 852 10.15 19.61 12.97
N GLN A 853 9.17 20.48 12.71
CA GLN A 853 8.08 20.76 13.66
C GLN A 853 7.20 19.53 13.90
N GLY A 854 6.82 18.83 12.84
CA GLY A 854 6.05 17.57 12.92
C GLY A 854 6.78 16.51 13.75
N GLN A 855 8.05 16.25 13.47
CA GLN A 855 8.85 15.29 14.23
C GLN A 855 9.01 15.69 15.71
N LYS A 856 9.20 16.97 16.02
CA LYS A 856 9.32 17.45 17.41
C LYS A 856 8.00 17.33 18.16
N SER A 857 6.89 17.52 17.47
CA SER A 857 5.54 17.32 18.02
C SER A 857 5.24 15.85 18.27
N ASP A 858 5.52 15.00 17.30
CA ASP A 858 5.21 13.56 17.34
C ASP A 858 6.18 12.77 18.24
N TYR A 859 7.44 13.21 18.32
CA TYR A 859 8.52 12.55 19.07
C TYR A 859 9.31 13.56 19.93
N PRO A 860 8.71 14.13 21.00
CA PRO A 860 9.36 15.16 21.83
C PRO A 860 10.64 14.68 22.52
N SER A 861 10.79 13.36 22.71
CA SER A 861 11.97 12.72 23.31
C SER A 861 12.87 12.01 22.27
N GLY A 862 12.63 12.21 20.97
CA GLY A 862 13.30 11.51 19.88
C GLY A 862 12.62 10.18 19.48
N ILE A 863 12.97 9.68 18.29
CA ILE A 863 12.45 8.40 17.76
C ILE A 863 13.19 7.25 18.46
N PRO A 864 12.51 6.34 19.16
CA PRO A 864 13.17 5.24 19.85
C PRO A 864 13.79 4.25 18.86
N GLU A 865 15.01 3.77 19.16
CA GLU A 865 15.60 2.67 18.41
C GLU A 865 14.79 1.39 18.64
N CYS A 866 14.26 0.77 17.58
CA CYS A 866 13.42 -0.42 17.70
C CYS A 866 14.09 -1.70 17.17
N GLY A 867 15.07 -1.57 16.27
CA GLY A 867 15.66 -2.69 15.54
C GLY A 867 14.88 -3.08 14.29
N THR A 868 15.56 -3.81 13.42
CA THR A 868 15.10 -4.22 12.09
C THR A 868 13.97 -5.26 12.19
N ASP A 869 14.09 -6.24 13.07
CA ASP A 869 13.07 -7.29 13.25
C ASP A 869 11.73 -6.74 13.73
N ALA A 870 11.77 -5.82 14.70
CA ALA A 870 10.57 -5.15 15.20
C ALA A 870 9.89 -4.33 14.08
N LEU A 871 10.68 -3.65 13.24
CA LEU A 871 10.17 -2.92 12.07
C LEU A 871 9.51 -3.86 11.07
N ARG A 872 10.18 -4.95 10.68
CA ARG A 872 9.65 -5.92 9.71
C ARG A 872 8.35 -6.55 10.19
N PHE A 873 8.31 -6.98 11.45
CA PHE A 873 7.11 -7.56 12.03
C PHE A 873 5.95 -6.57 12.08
N ALA A 874 6.23 -5.31 12.45
CA ALA A 874 5.23 -4.25 12.42
C ALA A 874 4.65 -4.06 11.01
N LEU A 875 5.52 -3.92 10.02
CA LEU A 875 5.14 -3.68 8.62
C LEU A 875 4.28 -4.82 8.07
N CYS A 876 4.67 -6.07 8.30
CA CYS A 876 3.86 -7.24 7.93
C CYS A 876 2.49 -7.25 8.64
N ALA A 877 2.44 -6.95 9.94
CA ALA A 877 1.19 -6.90 10.71
C ALA A 877 0.23 -5.79 10.23
N TYR A 878 0.77 -4.70 9.67
CA TYR A 878 0.00 -3.57 9.19
C TYR A 878 -0.66 -3.76 7.82
N THR A 879 -0.27 -4.80 7.05
CA THR A 879 -0.81 -5.04 5.70
C THR A 879 -2.31 -5.34 5.66
N SER A 880 -2.96 -5.53 6.81
CA SER A 880 -4.43 -5.63 6.95
C SER A 880 -5.18 -4.33 6.60
N GLN A 881 -4.48 -3.19 6.55
CA GLN A 881 -5.09 -1.88 6.32
C GLN A 881 -5.24 -1.57 4.82
N GLY A 882 -6.39 -1.95 4.25
CA GLY A 882 -6.95 -1.42 3.00
C GLY A 882 -5.95 -0.96 1.92
N ARG A 883 -6.12 0.27 1.42
CA ARG A 883 -5.26 0.85 0.39
C ARG A 883 -3.99 1.52 0.96
N ASP A 884 -4.05 1.93 2.22
CA ASP A 884 -3.06 2.82 2.84
C ASP A 884 -2.76 2.38 4.28
N ILE A 885 -1.48 2.41 4.65
CA ILE A 885 -1.00 2.06 5.99
C ILE A 885 -0.53 3.32 6.72
N ASN A 886 -1.21 3.71 7.80
CA ASN A 886 -0.74 4.79 8.67
C ASN A 886 0.17 4.19 9.76
N LEU A 887 1.48 4.36 9.59
CA LEU A 887 2.46 3.74 10.50
C LEU A 887 2.62 4.55 11.79
N ASP A 888 2.45 3.87 12.93
CA ASP A 888 2.77 4.40 14.27
C ASP A 888 4.04 3.75 14.82
N VAL A 889 5.04 4.58 15.12
CA VAL A 889 6.33 4.14 15.68
C VAL A 889 6.15 3.47 17.05
N ASN A 890 5.14 3.84 17.85
CA ASN A 890 4.90 3.20 19.14
C ASN A 890 4.51 1.72 18.98
N ARG A 891 3.89 1.35 17.86
CA ARG A 891 3.59 -0.06 17.57
C ARG A 891 4.85 -0.85 17.25
N ILE A 892 5.82 -0.22 16.56
CA ILE A 892 7.14 -0.81 16.33
C ILE A 892 7.86 -1.02 17.68
N LEU A 893 7.78 -0.05 18.59
CA LEU A 893 8.31 -0.18 19.94
C LEU A 893 7.65 -1.34 20.71
N GLY A 894 6.34 -1.55 20.54
CA GLY A 894 5.64 -2.73 21.06
C GLY A 894 6.28 -4.05 20.59
N TYR A 895 6.63 -4.15 19.31
CA TYR A 895 7.30 -5.34 18.78
C TYR A 895 8.79 -5.43 19.19
N ARG A 896 9.46 -4.33 19.55
CA ARG A 896 10.76 -4.37 20.25
C ARG A 896 10.61 -5.07 21.62
N HIS A 897 9.54 -4.77 22.36
CA HIS A 897 9.26 -5.46 23.62
C HIS A 897 8.96 -6.94 23.40
N PHE A 898 8.29 -7.29 22.30
CA PHE A 898 8.11 -8.69 21.90
C PHE A 898 9.46 -9.39 21.64
N CYS A 899 10.40 -8.76 20.93
CA CYS A 899 11.76 -9.29 20.76
C CYS A 899 12.45 -9.54 22.11
N ASN A 900 12.28 -8.61 23.08
CA ASN A 900 12.79 -8.80 24.43
C ASN A 900 12.08 -9.94 25.20
N LYS A 901 10.79 -10.19 24.94
CA LYS A 901 10.08 -11.34 25.51
C LYS A 901 10.63 -12.65 24.94
N LEU A 902 10.85 -12.75 23.63
CA LEU A 902 11.49 -13.90 22.98
C LEU A 902 12.87 -14.18 23.57
N TRP A 903 13.68 -13.13 23.73
CA TRP A 903 15.00 -13.19 24.34
C TRP A 903 14.98 -13.81 25.74
N ASN A 904 14.08 -13.31 26.59
CA ASN A 904 13.94 -13.81 27.95
C ASN A 904 13.38 -15.23 28.02
N ALA A 905 12.45 -15.58 27.12
CA ALA A 905 11.89 -16.93 27.02
C ALA A 905 12.97 -17.96 26.66
N VAL A 906 13.80 -17.66 25.65
CA VAL A 906 14.91 -18.55 25.26
C VAL A 906 15.99 -18.59 26.33
N LYS A 907 16.36 -17.45 26.95
CA LYS A 907 17.32 -17.41 28.05
C LYS A 907 16.87 -18.26 29.25
N PHE A 908 15.59 -18.17 29.62
CA PHE A 908 15.00 -19.05 30.63
C PHE A 908 15.05 -20.51 30.20
N ALA A 909 14.63 -20.81 28.97
CA ALA A 909 14.54 -22.17 28.50
C ALA A 909 15.92 -22.85 28.39
N MET A 910 16.96 -22.15 27.93
CA MET A 910 18.33 -22.68 27.92
C MET A 910 18.79 -23.11 29.32
N LYS A 911 18.46 -22.32 30.35
CA LYS A 911 18.72 -22.70 31.75
C LYS A 911 17.89 -23.90 32.19
N ALA A 912 16.63 -23.97 31.75
CA ALA A 912 15.71 -25.06 32.06
C ALA A 912 16.08 -26.40 31.40
N LEU A 913 16.68 -26.36 30.21
CA LEU A 913 17.18 -27.54 29.50
C LEU A 913 18.35 -28.19 30.27
N GLY A 914 19.27 -27.39 30.80
CA GLY A 914 20.45 -27.85 31.53
C GLY A 914 21.66 -28.15 30.62
N GLU A 915 22.86 -28.20 31.20
CA GLU A 915 24.14 -28.24 30.44
C GLU A 915 24.33 -29.52 29.62
N ASN A 916 23.77 -30.64 30.06
CA ASN A 916 23.91 -31.95 29.40
C ASN A 916 22.70 -32.32 28.52
N PHE A 917 21.80 -31.37 28.24
CA PHE A 917 20.62 -31.65 27.43
C PHE A 917 21.01 -31.93 25.98
N ALA A 918 20.67 -33.12 25.49
CA ALA A 918 20.75 -33.48 24.08
C ALA A 918 19.32 -33.57 23.51
N PRO A 919 18.97 -32.79 22.48
CA PRO A 919 17.70 -32.95 21.81
C PRO A 919 17.69 -34.28 21.07
N LEU A 920 16.58 -35.01 21.13
CA LEU A 920 16.45 -36.28 20.42
C LEU A 920 16.54 -36.07 18.90
N GLU A 921 17.21 -36.97 18.17
CA GLU A 921 17.36 -36.89 16.71
C GLU A 921 16.01 -36.73 16.00
N LYS A 922 14.98 -37.44 16.49
CA LYS A 922 13.59 -37.31 16.05
C LYS A 922 12.72 -36.86 17.21
N SER A 923 11.80 -35.94 16.94
CA SER A 923 10.81 -35.49 17.91
C SER A 923 9.92 -36.67 18.32
N GLN A 924 9.97 -37.09 19.59
CA GLN A 924 9.17 -38.21 20.13
C GLN A 924 7.72 -37.82 20.50
N VAL A 925 7.19 -36.76 19.88
CA VAL A 925 5.82 -36.27 20.10
C VAL A 925 4.81 -37.39 19.83
N GLY A 926 3.99 -37.70 20.83
CA GLY A 926 2.91 -38.67 20.79
C GLY A 926 3.26 -40.06 21.34
N ASN A 927 4.37 -40.22 22.09
CA ASN A 927 4.72 -41.52 22.69
C ASN A 927 3.88 -41.88 23.93
N GLY A 928 3.04 -40.96 24.41
CA GLY A 928 2.12 -41.17 25.53
C GLY A 928 2.71 -40.81 26.90
N ALA A 929 4.00 -40.51 26.98
CA ALA A 929 4.69 -40.09 28.20
C ALA A 929 4.50 -38.59 28.50
N GLU A 930 3.93 -37.82 27.57
CA GLU A 930 3.69 -36.39 27.72
C GLU A 930 2.56 -36.07 28.71
N SER A 931 2.78 -35.02 29.51
CA SER A 931 1.72 -34.48 30.36
C SER A 931 0.60 -33.84 29.53
N VAL A 932 -0.51 -33.52 30.20
CA VAL A 932 -1.62 -32.77 29.57
C VAL A 932 -1.13 -31.42 29.03
N SER A 933 -0.26 -30.74 29.78
CA SER A 933 0.30 -29.43 29.40
C SER A 933 1.22 -29.54 28.19
N ASP A 934 2.03 -30.60 28.10
CA ASP A 934 2.92 -30.87 26.96
C ASP A 934 2.11 -31.16 25.68
N ARG A 935 1.10 -32.02 25.77
CA ARG A 935 0.20 -32.30 24.64
C ARG A 935 -0.56 -31.06 24.19
N TRP A 936 -0.98 -30.22 25.13
CA TRP A 936 -1.66 -28.97 24.84
C TRP A 936 -0.75 -28.02 24.05
N ILE A 937 0.47 -27.74 24.53
CA ILE A 937 1.35 -26.78 23.83
C ILE A 937 1.77 -27.28 22.44
N LEU A 938 1.97 -28.60 22.28
CA LEU A 938 2.26 -29.21 20.97
C LEU A 938 1.08 -29.06 20.00
N SER A 939 -0.15 -29.20 20.49
CA SER A 939 -1.34 -28.91 19.69
C SER A 939 -1.44 -27.45 19.29
N ARG A 940 -1.06 -26.52 20.18
CA ARG A 940 -1.06 -25.07 19.88
C ARG A 940 0.03 -24.69 18.88
N LEU A 941 1.23 -25.24 19.05
CA LEU A 941 2.32 -25.11 18.09
C LEU A 941 1.90 -25.60 16.70
N SER A 942 1.29 -26.78 16.62
CA SER A 942 0.77 -27.33 15.36
C SER A 942 -0.27 -26.40 14.71
N ALA A 943 -1.19 -25.83 15.49
CA ALA A 943 -2.15 -24.85 14.98
C ALA A 943 -1.46 -23.59 14.44
N ALA A 944 -0.44 -23.07 15.13
CA ALA A 944 0.34 -21.93 14.67
C ALA A 944 1.07 -22.23 13.36
N VAL A 945 1.66 -23.42 13.20
CA VAL A 945 2.29 -23.87 11.94
C VAL A 945 1.27 -23.83 10.79
N VAL A 946 0.08 -24.41 11.00
CA VAL A 946 -0.97 -24.46 9.96
C VAL A 946 -1.43 -23.07 9.56
N LEU A 947 -1.68 -22.20 10.54
CA LEU A 947 -2.11 -20.81 10.28
C LEU A 947 -1.03 -20.02 9.53
N CYS A 948 0.24 -20.20 9.87
CA CYS A 948 1.34 -19.57 9.15
C CYS A 948 1.43 -20.08 7.71
N ALA A 949 1.38 -21.39 7.49
CA ALA A 949 1.46 -21.99 6.16
C ALA A 949 0.34 -21.49 5.24
N SER A 950 -0.92 -21.55 5.69
CA SER A 950 -2.04 -21.03 4.91
C SER A 950 -1.99 -19.51 4.74
N GLY A 951 -1.46 -18.78 5.72
CA GLY A 951 -1.25 -17.34 5.61
C GLY A 951 -0.23 -16.97 4.54
N PHE A 952 0.87 -17.73 4.42
CA PHE A 952 1.86 -17.53 3.35
C PHE A 952 1.29 -17.79 1.97
N GLU A 953 0.54 -18.90 1.81
CA GLU A 953 -0.14 -19.24 0.55
C GLU A 953 -1.17 -18.18 0.13
N ALA A 954 -1.84 -17.54 1.10
CA ALA A 954 -2.87 -16.54 0.86
C ALA A 954 -2.37 -15.08 0.86
N TYR A 955 -1.07 -14.85 1.08
CA TYR A 955 -0.49 -13.51 1.31
C TYR A 955 -1.09 -12.77 2.54
N ASP A 956 -1.62 -13.51 3.52
CA ASP A 956 -2.19 -12.97 4.77
C ASP A 956 -1.11 -12.80 5.85
N PHE A 957 -0.20 -11.86 5.61
CA PHE A 957 0.84 -11.49 6.58
C PHE A 957 0.30 -11.10 7.98
N PRO A 958 -0.84 -10.39 8.10
CA PRO A 958 -1.45 -10.11 9.40
C PRO A 958 -1.81 -11.41 10.12
N GLY A 959 -2.47 -12.36 9.46
CA GLY A 959 -2.78 -13.68 10.00
C GLY A 959 -1.53 -14.42 10.48
N ILE A 960 -0.45 -14.41 9.69
CA ILE A 960 0.85 -15.00 10.06
C ILE A 960 1.39 -14.34 11.35
N THR A 961 1.48 -13.01 11.38
CA THR A 961 2.02 -12.29 12.55
C THR A 961 1.19 -12.52 13.80
N THR A 962 -0.15 -12.58 13.68
CA THR A 962 -1.05 -12.90 14.80
C THR A 962 -0.84 -14.32 15.32
N ALA A 963 -0.74 -15.31 14.43
CA ALA A 963 -0.51 -16.69 14.83
C ALA A 963 0.81 -16.85 15.62
N ILE A 964 1.89 -16.25 15.11
CA ILE A 964 3.21 -16.32 15.74
C ILE A 964 3.23 -15.57 17.08
N TYR A 965 2.65 -14.36 17.13
CA TYR A 965 2.59 -13.56 18.34
C TYR A 965 1.81 -14.28 19.46
N ASN A 966 0.66 -14.87 19.11
CA ASN A 966 -0.18 -15.59 20.06
C ASN A 966 0.53 -16.83 20.62
N PHE A 967 1.18 -17.62 19.75
CA PHE A 967 1.93 -18.80 20.18
C PHE A 967 3.04 -18.43 21.16
N TRP A 968 3.88 -17.46 20.79
CA TRP A 968 5.03 -17.09 21.61
C TRP A 968 4.63 -16.43 22.93
N LEU A 969 3.74 -15.44 22.88
CA LEU A 969 3.41 -14.65 24.06
C LEU A 969 2.41 -15.37 24.96
N TYR A 970 1.21 -15.63 24.45
CA TYR A 970 0.09 -16.06 25.27
C TYR A 970 0.10 -17.55 25.58
N GLU A 971 0.65 -18.39 24.70
CA GLU A 971 0.58 -19.84 24.85
C GLU A 971 1.87 -20.41 25.45
N LEU A 972 3.01 -20.06 24.86
CA LEU A 972 4.31 -20.52 25.33
C LEU A 972 4.73 -19.78 26.60
N CYS A 973 4.88 -18.44 26.55
CA CYS A 973 5.42 -17.70 27.69
C CYS A 973 4.47 -17.61 28.87
N ASP A 974 3.22 -17.21 28.65
CA ASP A 974 2.30 -16.89 29.75
C ASP A 974 1.67 -18.14 30.38
N VAL A 975 1.64 -19.28 29.65
CA VAL A 975 1.05 -20.53 30.14
C VAL A 975 2.09 -21.64 30.25
N TYR A 976 2.64 -22.15 29.14
CA TYR A 976 3.45 -23.36 29.18
C TYR A 976 4.73 -23.19 30.00
N LEU A 977 5.48 -22.09 29.84
CA LEU A 977 6.67 -21.81 30.64
C LEU A 977 6.38 -21.74 32.15
N GLU A 978 5.21 -21.24 32.54
CA GLU A 978 4.79 -21.22 33.95
C GLU A 978 4.41 -22.62 34.45
N CYS A 979 3.78 -23.45 33.61
CA CYS A 979 3.44 -24.83 33.93
C CYS A 979 4.67 -25.73 34.13
N VAL A 980 5.75 -25.51 33.38
CA VAL A 980 6.94 -26.37 33.44
C VAL A 980 7.87 -26.05 34.61
N LYS A 981 7.87 -24.82 35.13
CA LYS A 981 8.69 -24.42 36.29
C LYS A 981 8.63 -25.40 37.48
N PRO A 982 7.43 -25.77 38.01
CA PRO A 982 7.34 -26.69 39.13
C PRO A 982 7.75 -28.13 38.79
N VAL A 983 7.61 -28.56 37.53
CA VAL A 983 8.02 -29.89 37.06
C VAL A 983 9.54 -29.99 37.06
N LEU A 984 10.21 -28.97 36.54
CA LEU A 984 11.66 -28.92 36.47
C LEU A 984 12.32 -28.75 37.85
N SER A 985 11.67 -28.02 38.77
CA SER A 985 12.20 -27.81 40.13
C SER A 985 12.07 -29.03 41.06
N ARG A 986 11.27 -30.05 40.70
CA ARG A 986 11.00 -31.26 41.52
C ARG A 986 11.86 -32.46 41.12
N SER A 987 12.80 -32.29 40.20
CA SER A 987 13.56 -33.40 39.58
C SER A 987 14.66 -34.00 40.46
N ASP A 988 14.96 -33.42 41.63
CA ASP A 988 15.99 -33.93 42.53
C ASP A 988 15.48 -35.08 43.41
N GLY A 989 15.91 -36.32 43.10
CA GLY A 989 15.79 -37.48 44.00
C GLY A 989 14.62 -38.46 43.75
N ASP A 990 13.77 -38.22 42.74
CA ASP A 990 12.66 -39.11 42.32
C ASP A 990 12.78 -39.46 40.82
N SER A 991 12.88 -40.76 40.51
CA SER A 991 13.08 -41.28 39.15
C SER A 991 11.91 -40.97 38.20
N ASP A 992 10.68 -40.96 38.70
CA ASP A 992 9.50 -40.70 37.88
C ASP A 992 9.36 -39.20 37.58
N ALA A 993 9.70 -38.36 38.57
CA ALA A 993 9.77 -36.91 38.41
C ALA A 993 10.88 -36.50 37.42
N GLN A 994 12.02 -37.19 37.44
CA GLN A 994 13.11 -36.99 36.48
C GLN A 994 12.69 -37.34 35.05
N SER A 995 12.04 -38.50 34.85
CA SER A 995 11.56 -38.90 33.52
C SER A 995 10.53 -37.91 32.94
N GLN A 996 9.63 -37.38 33.76
CA GLN A 996 8.66 -36.35 33.33
C GLN A 996 9.35 -35.01 33.02
N ALA A 997 10.36 -34.63 33.79
CA ALA A 997 11.16 -33.44 33.51
C ALA A 997 11.90 -33.55 32.16
N ASP A 998 12.39 -34.73 31.79
CA ASP A 998 13.07 -34.94 30.51
C ASP A 998 12.13 -34.86 29.30
N VAL A 999 10.92 -35.43 29.40
CA VAL A 999 9.88 -35.27 28.36
C VAL A 999 9.49 -33.80 28.19
N CYS A 1000 9.35 -33.08 29.29
CA CYS A 1000 9.08 -31.65 29.31
C CYS A 1000 10.20 -30.85 28.64
N ARG A 1001 11.48 -31.15 28.94
CA ARG A 1001 12.64 -30.51 28.27
C ARG A 1001 12.62 -30.74 26.75
N GLN A 1002 12.32 -31.95 26.28
CA GLN A 1002 12.20 -32.25 24.84
C GLN A 1002 11.03 -31.50 24.19
N THR A 1003 9.90 -31.38 24.89
CA THR A 1003 8.73 -30.63 24.41
C THR A 1003 9.02 -29.14 24.32
N LEU A 1004 9.61 -28.56 25.38
CA LEU A 1004 10.05 -27.18 25.40
C LEU A 1004 11.04 -26.89 24.28
N TYR A 1005 12.06 -27.72 24.10
CA TYR A 1005 13.02 -27.59 23.00
C TYR A 1005 12.32 -27.58 21.64
N THR A 1006 11.37 -28.49 21.41
CA THR A 1006 10.59 -28.57 20.17
C THR A 1006 9.80 -27.29 19.92
N CYS A 1007 9.20 -26.71 20.96
CA CYS A 1007 8.48 -25.44 20.87
C CYS A 1007 9.39 -24.27 20.45
N LEU A 1008 10.62 -24.21 20.98
CA LEU A 1008 11.59 -23.18 20.63
C LEU A 1008 12.13 -23.36 19.21
N ASP A 1009 12.55 -24.57 18.85
CA ASP A 1009 13.09 -24.90 17.52
C ASP A 1009 12.09 -24.57 16.41
N VAL A 1010 10.85 -25.07 16.52
CA VAL A 1010 9.80 -24.81 15.52
C VAL A 1010 9.31 -23.36 15.60
N GLY A 1011 9.13 -22.82 16.80
CA GLY A 1011 8.66 -21.44 16.99
C GLY A 1011 9.61 -20.38 16.42
N LEU A 1012 10.93 -20.61 16.52
CA LEU A 1012 11.93 -19.71 15.95
C LEU A 1012 11.97 -19.83 14.42
N ARG A 1013 11.82 -21.04 13.86
CA ARG A 1013 11.71 -21.25 12.40
C ARG A 1013 10.47 -20.56 11.83
N LEU A 1014 9.30 -20.68 12.47
CA LEU A 1014 8.09 -19.99 12.03
C LEU A 1014 8.26 -18.46 11.99
N LEU A 1015 9.01 -17.91 12.94
CA LEU A 1015 9.25 -16.47 13.05
C LEU A 1015 10.35 -15.97 12.10
N SER A 1016 11.25 -16.85 11.66
CA SER A 1016 12.47 -16.48 10.93
C SER A 1016 12.26 -15.73 9.60
N PRO A 1017 11.24 -16.04 8.78
CA PRO A 1017 10.93 -15.24 7.59
C PRO A 1017 10.66 -13.76 7.90
N ILE A 1018 10.09 -13.45 9.07
CA ILE A 1018 9.67 -12.09 9.44
C ILE A 1018 10.74 -11.38 10.28
N MET A 1019 11.34 -12.08 11.26
CA MET A 1019 12.36 -11.54 12.17
C MET A 1019 13.68 -12.30 12.06
N PRO A 1020 14.45 -12.14 10.97
CA PRO A 1020 15.60 -13.00 10.70
C PRO A 1020 16.78 -12.84 11.67
N PHE A 1021 17.00 -11.67 12.29
CA PHE A 1021 18.21 -11.47 13.10
C PHE A 1021 18.09 -12.13 14.49
N VAL A 1022 17.02 -11.82 15.22
CA VAL A 1022 16.76 -12.35 16.56
C VAL A 1022 16.51 -13.85 16.50
N THR A 1023 15.87 -14.35 15.44
CA THR A 1023 15.66 -15.79 15.29
C THR A 1023 16.97 -16.51 15.02
N GLU A 1024 17.85 -15.99 14.16
CA GLU A 1024 19.17 -16.58 13.92
C GLU A 1024 20.03 -16.56 15.19
N GLU A 1025 20.06 -15.44 15.91
CA GLU A 1025 20.79 -15.27 17.17
C GLU A 1025 20.39 -16.31 18.23
N LEU A 1026 19.08 -16.52 18.40
CA LEU A 1026 18.54 -17.44 19.39
C LEU A 1026 18.64 -18.90 18.91
N PHE A 1027 18.42 -19.17 17.62
CA PHE A 1027 18.47 -20.50 17.03
C PHE A 1027 19.87 -21.09 17.07
N GLN A 1028 20.91 -20.27 16.85
CA GLN A 1028 22.31 -20.72 16.91
C GLN A 1028 22.78 -21.09 18.32
N ARG A 1029 22.04 -20.68 19.36
CA ARG A 1029 22.33 -21.04 20.76
C ARG A 1029 21.61 -22.29 21.24
N LEU A 1030 20.61 -22.74 20.49
CA LEU A 1030 19.94 -24.01 20.80
C LEU A 1030 20.86 -25.18 20.45
N PRO A 1031 20.88 -26.25 21.27
CA PRO A 1031 21.57 -27.48 20.90
C PRO A 1031 20.97 -28.05 19.61
N ARG A 1032 21.76 -28.73 18.78
CA ARG A 1032 21.33 -29.23 17.46
C ARG A 1032 20.88 -30.70 17.53
N ARG A 1033 19.78 -31.05 16.84
CA ARG A 1033 19.30 -32.45 16.72
C ARG A 1033 20.24 -33.37 15.93
N SER A 1034 20.94 -32.87 14.92
CA SER A 1034 21.94 -33.61 14.14
C SER A 1034 23.08 -32.69 13.72
N THR A 1035 24.32 -33.13 13.92
CA THR A 1035 25.54 -32.38 13.57
C THR A 1035 26.13 -32.75 12.21
N LYS A 1036 25.67 -33.86 11.59
CA LYS A 1036 26.29 -34.40 10.37
C LYS A 1036 25.69 -33.86 9.05
N ASP A 1037 24.42 -33.45 9.04
CA ASP A 1037 23.70 -33.07 7.80
C ASP A 1037 22.87 -31.78 7.89
N SER A 1038 22.97 -31.01 8.99
CA SER A 1038 22.19 -29.78 9.16
C SER A 1038 22.86 -28.58 8.46
N PRO A 1039 22.19 -27.86 7.55
CA PRO A 1039 22.76 -26.66 6.94
C PRO A 1039 23.08 -25.60 8.01
N PRO A 1040 24.19 -24.84 7.88
CA PRO A 1040 24.70 -23.97 8.93
C PRO A 1040 23.73 -22.84 9.39
N SER A 1041 22.69 -22.53 8.59
CA SER A 1041 21.36 -21.92 8.92
C SER A 1041 21.00 -20.60 8.20
N ILE A 1042 19.79 -20.57 7.63
CA ILE A 1042 18.84 -19.42 7.55
C ILE A 1042 17.42 -19.90 7.98
N SER A 1043 17.45 -20.90 8.89
CA SER A 1043 16.38 -21.61 9.60
C SER A 1043 15.30 -22.33 8.76
N VAL A 1044 15.73 -23.31 7.95
CA VAL A 1044 14.97 -24.31 7.12
C VAL A 1044 13.86 -25.07 7.87
N VAL A 1045 12.86 -25.64 7.20
CA VAL A 1045 11.91 -26.66 7.74
C VAL A 1045 12.17 -28.01 7.05
N ASP A 1046 12.07 -29.09 7.80
CA ASP A 1046 12.10 -30.45 7.25
C ASP A 1046 10.77 -30.73 6.53
N ALA A 1047 10.79 -30.77 5.20
CA ALA A 1047 9.61 -30.78 4.33
C ALA A 1047 8.76 -32.06 4.41
N GLU A 1048 9.22 -33.05 5.18
CA GLU A 1048 8.53 -34.29 5.49
C GLU A 1048 7.29 -34.08 6.39
N MET A 1049 7.33 -33.08 7.30
CA MET A 1049 6.20 -32.82 8.22
C MET A 1049 5.00 -32.17 7.53
N GLU A 1050 5.20 -31.45 6.43
CA GLU A 1050 4.10 -30.83 5.67
C GLU A 1050 3.15 -31.90 5.10
N PHE A 1051 3.72 -32.94 4.48
CA PHE A 1051 2.96 -34.08 3.96
C PHE A 1051 2.20 -34.80 5.07
N VAL A 1052 2.85 -35.07 6.21
CA VAL A 1052 2.23 -35.67 7.40
C VAL A 1052 1.04 -34.84 7.88
N MET A 1053 1.19 -33.52 7.95
CA MET A 1053 0.14 -32.61 8.42
C MET A 1053 -1.03 -32.49 7.43
N THR A 1054 -0.77 -32.58 6.13
CA THR A 1054 -1.83 -32.63 5.11
C THR A 1054 -2.65 -33.90 5.24
N VAL A 1055 -2.01 -35.05 5.42
CA VAL A 1055 -2.70 -36.32 5.68
C VAL A 1055 -3.54 -36.25 6.96
N VAL A 1056 -3.01 -35.68 8.06
CA VAL A 1056 -3.77 -35.46 9.30
C VAL A 1056 -5.04 -34.62 9.05
N ARG A 1057 -4.92 -33.51 8.31
CA ARG A 1057 -6.05 -32.63 7.99
C ARG A 1057 -7.15 -33.38 7.24
N THR A 1058 -6.76 -34.14 6.20
CA THR A 1058 -7.70 -34.95 5.42
C THR A 1058 -8.41 -35.99 6.27
N ILE A 1059 -7.69 -36.69 7.16
CA ILE A 1059 -8.32 -37.65 8.09
C ILE A 1059 -9.29 -36.93 9.04
N ARG A 1060 -8.92 -35.79 9.61
CA ARG A 1060 -9.79 -35.06 10.56
C ARG A 1060 -11.02 -34.47 9.88
N SER A 1061 -10.89 -34.00 8.64
CA SER A 1061 -12.02 -33.54 7.82
C SER A 1061 -13.00 -34.68 7.57
N LEU A 1062 -12.50 -35.83 7.06
CA LEU A 1062 -13.31 -37.04 6.88
C LEU A 1062 -14.01 -37.46 8.18
N ARG A 1063 -13.33 -37.39 9.33
CA ARG A 1063 -13.95 -37.71 10.62
C ARG A 1063 -15.07 -36.74 10.99
N ALA A 1064 -14.93 -35.45 10.67
CA ALA A 1064 -15.97 -34.46 10.90
C ALA A 1064 -17.19 -34.73 9.99
N ASP A 1065 -16.95 -34.97 8.71
CA ASP A 1065 -18.01 -35.23 7.71
C ASP A 1065 -18.88 -36.44 8.08
N TYR A 1066 -18.28 -37.47 8.69
CA TYR A 1066 -18.96 -38.69 9.12
C TYR A 1066 -19.30 -38.72 10.62
N ASN A 1067 -19.24 -37.58 11.33
CA ASN A 1067 -19.56 -37.46 12.76
C ASN A 1067 -18.76 -38.40 13.70
N LEU A 1068 -17.57 -38.82 13.31
CA LEU A 1068 -16.65 -39.65 14.10
C LEU A 1068 -15.81 -38.78 15.06
N THR A 1069 -16.41 -37.84 15.78
CA THR A 1069 -15.67 -36.87 16.60
C THR A 1069 -15.14 -37.45 17.92
N LYS A 1070 -15.75 -38.52 18.42
CA LYS A 1070 -15.38 -39.17 19.71
C LYS A 1070 -14.89 -40.62 19.58
N THR A 1071 -15.02 -41.23 18.39
CA THR A 1071 -14.71 -42.65 18.17
C THR A 1071 -13.43 -42.80 17.38
N ARG A 1072 -12.41 -43.47 17.93
CA ARG A 1072 -11.19 -43.79 17.18
C ARG A 1072 -11.53 -44.84 16.12
N ALA A 1073 -11.05 -44.63 14.89
CA ALA A 1073 -11.29 -45.54 13.76
C ALA A 1073 -9.96 -45.82 13.05
N ASP A 1074 -9.82 -46.99 12.45
CA ASP A 1074 -8.63 -47.35 11.68
C ASP A 1074 -8.58 -46.54 10.38
N CYS A 1075 -7.37 -46.13 10.00
CA CYS A 1075 -7.13 -45.36 8.79
C CYS A 1075 -6.06 -46.06 7.93
N TYR A 1076 -6.38 -46.29 6.67
CA TYR A 1076 -5.49 -46.87 5.67
C TYR A 1076 -5.03 -45.76 4.73
N LEU A 1077 -3.72 -45.60 4.58
CA LEU A 1077 -3.09 -44.56 3.78
C LEU A 1077 -2.44 -45.21 2.57
N GLN A 1078 -3.11 -45.07 1.43
CA GLN A 1078 -2.67 -45.62 0.16
C GLN A 1078 -1.73 -44.64 -0.52
N CYS A 1079 -0.46 -45.00 -0.61
CA CYS A 1079 0.59 -44.22 -1.22
C CYS A 1079 0.95 -44.79 -2.61
N ILE A 1080 1.30 -43.91 -3.55
CA ILE A 1080 1.61 -44.31 -4.93
C ILE A 1080 3.02 -44.91 -5.09
N ASP A 1081 3.94 -44.60 -4.17
CA ASP A 1081 5.34 -45.00 -4.23
C ASP A 1081 5.88 -45.44 -2.85
N SER A 1082 6.98 -46.21 -2.88
CA SER A 1082 7.60 -46.77 -1.68
C SER A 1082 8.21 -45.71 -0.76
N GLU A 1083 8.61 -44.57 -1.31
CA GLU A 1083 9.18 -43.45 -0.55
C GLU A 1083 8.11 -42.82 0.37
N SER A 1084 6.94 -42.54 -0.18
CA SER A 1084 5.77 -42.03 0.51
C SER A 1084 5.22 -43.04 1.51
N THR A 1085 5.20 -44.34 1.19
CA THR A 1085 4.86 -45.39 2.15
C THR A 1085 5.84 -45.43 3.33
N CYS A 1086 7.14 -45.35 3.05
CA CYS A 1086 8.18 -45.28 4.09
C CYS A 1086 8.00 -44.03 4.96
N LEU A 1087 7.63 -42.90 4.35
CA LEU A 1087 7.35 -41.65 5.06
C LEU A 1087 6.13 -41.78 5.99
N VAL A 1088 5.02 -42.35 5.51
CA VAL A 1088 3.85 -42.63 6.35
C VAL A 1088 4.19 -43.58 7.49
N GLN A 1089 4.97 -44.63 7.23
CA GLN A 1089 5.40 -45.59 8.26
C GLN A 1089 6.30 -44.91 9.30
N LYS A 1090 7.26 -44.09 8.84
CA LYS A 1090 8.17 -43.28 9.66
C LYS A 1090 7.42 -42.34 10.62
N TYR A 1091 6.27 -41.83 10.20
CA TYR A 1091 5.44 -40.89 10.97
C TYR A 1091 4.10 -41.48 11.46
N SER A 1092 3.98 -42.81 11.50
CA SER A 1092 2.70 -43.48 11.77
C SER A 1092 2.11 -43.13 13.14
N LEU A 1093 2.96 -42.97 14.16
CA LEU A 1093 2.55 -42.60 15.52
C LEU A 1093 2.03 -41.15 15.60
N GLN A 1094 2.69 -40.22 14.90
CA GLN A 1094 2.28 -38.81 14.82
C GLN A 1094 0.96 -38.70 14.06
N LEU A 1095 0.83 -39.41 12.94
CA LEU A 1095 -0.41 -39.49 12.16
C LEU A 1095 -1.56 -40.05 13.01
N GLN A 1096 -1.34 -41.15 13.74
CA GLN A 1096 -2.34 -41.77 14.60
C GLN A 1096 -2.82 -40.81 15.68
N THR A 1097 -1.87 -40.15 16.35
CA THR A 1097 -2.14 -39.25 17.48
C THR A 1097 -2.86 -37.99 17.03
N LEU A 1098 -2.33 -37.30 16.01
CA LEU A 1098 -2.84 -36.00 15.56
C LEU A 1098 -4.17 -36.13 14.81
N SER A 1099 -4.42 -37.26 14.14
CA SER A 1099 -5.70 -37.53 13.47
C SER A 1099 -6.77 -38.13 14.39
N TYR A 1100 -6.39 -38.51 15.62
CA TYR A 1100 -7.25 -39.25 16.55
C TYR A 1100 -7.74 -40.60 15.97
N SER A 1101 -6.86 -41.28 15.24
CA SER A 1101 -7.14 -42.59 14.63
C SER A 1101 -6.79 -43.72 15.59
N GLN A 1102 -7.44 -44.88 15.41
CA GLN A 1102 -7.17 -46.08 16.21
C GLN A 1102 -5.84 -46.71 15.79
N ALA A 1103 -5.60 -46.83 14.50
CA ALA A 1103 -4.33 -47.23 13.91
C ALA A 1103 -4.13 -46.57 12.54
N ILE A 1104 -2.87 -46.46 12.10
CA ILE A 1104 -2.48 -46.01 10.77
C ILE A 1104 -1.85 -47.18 10.03
N HIS A 1105 -2.44 -47.57 8.90
CA HIS A 1105 -1.94 -48.63 8.04
C HIS A 1105 -1.42 -48.01 6.74
N ALA A 1106 -0.10 -48.02 6.54
CA ALA A 1106 0.51 -47.56 5.29
C ALA A 1106 0.43 -48.65 4.24
N VAL A 1107 0.00 -48.30 3.04
CA VAL A 1107 -0.23 -49.22 1.94
C VAL A 1107 0.43 -48.66 0.67
N CYS A 1108 1.14 -49.50 -0.10
CA CYS A 1108 1.85 -49.09 -1.30
C CYS A 1108 1.14 -49.64 -2.55
N GLY A 1109 0.87 -48.79 -3.55
CA GLY A 1109 0.30 -49.17 -4.83
C GLY A 1109 -1.23 -49.34 -4.84
N THR A 1110 -1.79 -49.66 -6.02
CA THR A 1110 -3.23 -49.78 -6.26
C THR A 1110 -3.83 -51.15 -5.89
N ASP A 1111 -3.02 -52.19 -5.78
CA ASP A 1111 -3.48 -53.59 -5.66
C ASP A 1111 -3.55 -54.12 -4.23
N ALA A 1112 -3.41 -53.25 -3.24
CA ALA A 1112 -3.34 -53.67 -1.85
C ALA A 1112 -4.72 -53.68 -1.17
N ALA A 1113 -4.93 -54.68 -0.30
CA ALA A 1113 -6.23 -54.99 0.31
C ALA A 1113 -6.69 -53.92 1.32
N ILE A 1114 -7.37 -52.88 0.81
CA ILE A 1114 -8.10 -51.91 1.65
C ILE A 1114 -9.42 -52.55 2.07
N PRO A 1115 -9.77 -52.56 3.37
CA PRO A 1115 -11.03 -53.14 3.81
C PRO A 1115 -12.26 -52.42 3.23
N GLN A 1116 -13.34 -53.19 2.99
CA GLN A 1116 -14.61 -52.62 2.55
C GLN A 1116 -15.28 -51.81 3.67
N GLY A 1117 -15.88 -50.67 3.30
CA GLY A 1117 -16.61 -49.79 4.24
C GLY A 1117 -15.81 -48.57 4.74
N CYS A 1118 -14.80 -48.14 3.99
CA CYS A 1118 -14.04 -46.92 4.27
C CYS A 1118 -14.62 -45.70 3.55
N ALA A 1119 -14.58 -44.53 4.19
CA ALA A 1119 -14.71 -43.24 3.53
C ALA A 1119 -13.37 -42.83 2.91
N VAL A 1120 -13.40 -42.25 1.71
CA VAL A 1120 -12.20 -41.96 0.93
C VAL A 1120 -12.03 -40.46 0.72
N ALA A 1121 -10.82 -39.94 0.90
CA ALA A 1121 -10.44 -38.60 0.48
C ALA A 1121 -8.98 -38.55 0.04
N ILE A 1122 -8.69 -37.71 -0.94
CA ILE A 1122 -7.33 -37.54 -1.46
C ILE A 1122 -6.61 -36.53 -0.55
N ALA A 1123 -5.50 -36.93 0.06
CA ALA A 1123 -4.68 -36.03 0.86
C ALA A 1123 -3.64 -35.30 0.00
N SER A 1124 -3.11 -35.97 -1.02
CA SER A 1124 -2.20 -35.38 -2.01
C SER A 1124 -2.24 -36.21 -3.29
N ASP A 1125 -1.57 -35.73 -4.34
CA ASP A 1125 -1.25 -36.51 -5.54
C ASP A 1125 -0.55 -37.84 -5.23
N LYS A 1126 0.13 -37.94 -4.07
CA LYS A 1126 0.87 -39.14 -3.64
C LYS A 1126 0.16 -40.03 -2.62
N CYS A 1127 -0.91 -39.57 -1.98
CA CYS A 1127 -1.51 -40.26 -0.85
C CYS A 1127 -3.03 -40.09 -0.77
N THR A 1128 -3.75 -41.21 -0.72
CA THR A 1128 -5.19 -41.29 -0.54
C THR A 1128 -5.51 -41.87 0.84
N VAL A 1129 -6.43 -41.22 1.55
CA VAL A 1129 -6.90 -41.57 2.89
C VAL A 1129 -8.15 -42.42 2.79
N HIS A 1130 -8.15 -43.57 3.47
CA HIS A 1130 -9.28 -44.49 3.59
C HIS A 1130 -9.62 -44.71 5.07
N LEU A 1131 -10.69 -44.09 5.56
CA LEU A 1131 -11.11 -44.10 6.96
C LEU A 1131 -12.22 -45.13 7.21
N MET A 1132 -11.99 -46.11 8.08
CA MET A 1132 -12.96 -47.17 8.38
C MET A 1132 -14.20 -46.64 9.12
N LEU A 1133 -15.41 -46.93 8.60
CA LEU A 1133 -16.68 -46.45 9.19
C LEU A 1133 -17.36 -47.47 10.12
N LYS A 1134 -16.96 -48.76 10.12
CA LYS A 1134 -17.59 -49.82 10.94
C LYS A 1134 -16.92 -49.99 12.30
N VAL A 1135 -17.64 -49.66 13.38
CA VAL A 1135 -17.28 -50.02 14.76
C VAL A 1135 -17.64 -51.51 15.00
N ARG A 1136 -16.66 -52.35 15.36
CA ARG A 1136 -16.93 -53.73 15.85
C ARG A 1136 -17.85 -53.66 17.08
N ARG A 1137 -19.11 -54.09 16.94
CA ARG A 1137 -19.95 -54.49 18.09
C ARG A 1137 -19.55 -55.90 18.50
N LEU A 1138 -18.84 -56.03 19.63
CA LEU A 1138 -18.78 -57.25 20.42
C LEU A 1138 -20.12 -57.39 21.16
N LEU A 1139 -20.99 -58.30 20.72
CA LEU A 1139 -22.11 -58.89 21.49
C LEU A 1139 -22.90 -59.88 20.61
N VAL A 1140 -22.39 -61.10 20.47
CA VAL A 1140 -23.18 -62.32 20.23
C VAL A 1140 -22.36 -63.47 20.80
N ASP A 1141 -22.60 -63.83 22.07
CA ASP A 1141 -22.32 -65.15 22.67
C ASP A 1141 -22.71 -65.12 24.15
N LEU A 1142 -24.02 -65.02 24.41
CA LEU A 1142 -24.58 -65.37 25.71
C LEU A 1142 -26.08 -65.66 25.56
N PHE A 1143 -26.49 -66.70 24.83
CA PHE A 1143 -27.80 -67.37 24.99
C PHE A 1143 -27.88 -68.62 24.11
N PHE A 1144 -27.05 -69.62 24.41
CA PHE A 1144 -27.36 -71.03 24.15
C PHE A 1144 -26.64 -71.83 25.25
N TYR A 1145 -27.40 -72.61 26.03
CA TYR A 1145 -27.04 -73.35 27.26
C TYR A 1145 -27.38 -72.71 28.61
N LEU A 1146 -28.68 -72.61 28.91
CA LEU A 1146 -29.26 -73.29 30.08
C LEU A 1146 -30.76 -73.57 29.79
N PHE A 1147 -31.05 -74.86 29.70
CA PHE A 1147 -32.30 -75.51 29.30
C PHE A 1147 -33.33 -75.55 30.44
N VAL A 1148 -34.62 -75.58 30.07
CA VAL A 1148 -35.66 -76.46 30.66
C VAL A 1148 -35.51 -76.77 32.16
N ILE A 1149 -36.18 -75.96 32.99
CA ILE A 1149 -37.18 -76.28 34.03
C ILE A 1149 -37.50 -74.97 34.77
#